data_AF-A0A7C6BNP6-F1
#
_entry.id   AF-A0A7C6BNP6-F1
#
_cell.length_a   1.000
_cell.length_b   1.000
_cell.length_c   1.000
_cell.angle_alpha   90.00
_cell.angle_beta   90.00
_cell.angle_gamma   90.00
#
_symmetry.space_group_name_H-M   'P 1'
#
loop_
_entity.id
_entity.type
_entity.pdbx_description
1 polymer ?
#
loop_
_entity_poly.entity_id
_entity_poly.type
_entity_poly.pdbx_seq_one_letter_code
_entity_poly.pdbx_strand_id
1 'polypeptide(L)'
;MSFRSNRQHKSRPIFLLIFCALVLALFIIFGPDEPLQRAHNILPDGTIVSNHQGLLISEVMSANGSALPDENGNFSDWVEIWNSTDTAMNLKGISLSNRSDRARFLFPEMILAPDERIVVFCDKTNQNEAGRELHAKFKISSLQCTVFMFDTQGMILSEVHVPTLNVNETWYLNEDGEYQKGENFYSPGYPNTMEGHLAYIENYQIEPGALQINEIMAAPKTGLRDEDGDLSDWVEIKNNSDKVIDLSNYCLSDKEHRPVKWRFPDGAIISPGSTFLVFCSGKDRPNVGGYPHTNFAISAEGETITLSTRTGQLVDRVVFENLPADASYGRNPDTGNWQIYTLATPGADNNAQGGAMAERFLRSLNPTQVYIWEAMSSNTAVELSPGEPFCDWVELYNQGSEPVDLSNWGLSDNVKWPRKWQFPQGTVIRPGEFKVIRLNKSKEPGSDASMLQASYALKRAGGETVTLSFPDGRVIDKMPMPELPANISYGRTNTKNGFFYFNAATPGEDNATPFAGFAQTPVLSHAGGLYKENILLEMSVEDGSLIRYTLDGSTPTLENGQVYERPLEISSTMVVRARAFKAGLQGSATVTNTYVMKTYYTMPVVCLTTEPETLWSNVDGMYAAGEGVDLASYKNIPFRNPTPIYRQFGKIHRPGYGEMFEEGKETAVFSQGIEFGLIGQYSLDMPQKSFKLKAKAPMGERYFNAKIFEDRPFTQYKKLVLRVSGNDCVWTRMVDGVQSRLVDQVPDTTVIHQAWRPVIVYLNGQYWGHYNLRERVSRYFVAAHEGIPLEKADDMEIIEGSSKTYYGTNKNYLEMIKRIRKSDPKNNPEDLQYILDNVDVDNLFDYLTYQIFFANTDSGNIRFYRVPGGKWRYIMFDMDYGLFNSSNNGIRNMMNPKGHGANDDLDNSLWLKLLENEQMFDRFMTRFGQLFQFFTTERMLAQIDECYNILQPEMTMHFERWAEHNLKNISFDQPQTVDGCLRYWNERVDRLRNVAMKRPRYAWVQMKEWYKLSDEIMIHYCGPKPEFPPGATVSKKDIENTK
;
A
#
# COMPACT_ATOMS: atom_id res chain seq x y z
N MET A 1 -68.37 5.44 26.48
CA MET A 1 -68.94 6.36 25.46
C MET A 1 -70.38 6.70 25.85
N SER A 2 -70.80 7.94 26.05
CA SER A 2 -70.04 9.15 26.41
C SER A 2 -71.02 10.12 27.08
N PHE A 3 -71.16 10.02 28.41
CA PHE A 3 -72.22 10.67 29.18
C PHE A 3 -71.74 11.96 29.87
N ARG A 4 -72.64 12.97 29.82
CA ARG A 4 -72.80 14.11 30.73
C ARG A 4 -72.36 13.82 32.17
N SER A 5 -71.76 14.80 32.85
CA SER A 5 -72.17 15.33 34.18
C SER A 5 -71.07 16.30 34.68
N ASN A 6 -71.39 17.56 35.02
CA ASN A 6 -71.77 18.04 36.35
C ASN A 6 -70.63 18.25 37.35
N ARG A 7 -70.81 19.35 38.10
CA ARG A 7 -70.21 19.73 39.39
C ARG A 7 -68.80 20.33 39.26
N GLN A 8 -68.41 21.38 39.98
CA GLN A 8 -68.99 21.98 41.17
C GLN A 8 -68.33 23.34 41.43
N HIS A 9 -69.13 24.25 41.98
CA HIS A 9 -68.71 25.37 42.81
C HIS A 9 -67.74 24.98 43.95
N LYS A 10 -67.13 26.04 44.51
CA LYS A 10 -66.61 26.24 45.87
C LYS A 10 -65.08 26.23 45.92
N SER A 11 -64.44 27.38 46.09
CA SER A 11 -64.31 28.10 47.37
C SER A 11 -63.77 27.21 48.48
N ARG A 12 -62.47 27.34 48.77
CA ARG A 12 -61.80 27.13 50.07
C ARG A 12 -60.29 27.33 49.88
N PRO A 13 -59.57 27.84 50.87
CA PRO A 13 -59.60 29.21 51.39
C PRO A 13 -58.23 29.88 51.09
N ILE A 14 -58.08 31.18 50.86
CA ILE A 14 -58.14 32.26 51.86
C ILE A 14 -57.42 31.92 53.21
N PHE A 15 -56.70 30.80 53.36
CA PHE A 15 -56.04 30.45 54.63
C PHE A 15 -54.51 30.52 54.60
N LEU A 16 -53.82 30.33 53.46
CA LEU A 16 -52.35 30.43 53.46
C LEU A 16 -51.83 31.85 53.17
N LEU A 17 -52.55 32.62 52.33
CA LEU A 17 -52.32 34.06 52.15
C LEU A 17 -52.71 34.86 53.40
N ILE A 18 -53.70 34.38 54.18
CA ILE A 18 -54.02 34.96 55.50
C ILE A 18 -53.03 34.49 56.58
N PHE A 19 -52.47 33.28 56.50
CA PHE A 19 -51.42 32.83 57.43
C PHE A 19 -50.11 33.59 57.23
N CYS A 20 -49.67 33.81 55.98
CA CYS A 20 -48.47 34.62 55.71
C CYS A 20 -48.70 36.12 55.93
N ALA A 21 -49.90 36.65 55.65
CA ALA A 21 -50.24 38.04 55.98
C ALA A 21 -50.36 38.29 57.51
N LEU A 22 -50.77 37.29 58.30
CA LEU A 22 -50.74 37.36 59.78
C LEU A 22 -49.31 37.25 60.34
N VAL A 23 -48.43 36.47 59.72
CA VAL A 23 -47.00 36.39 60.12
C VAL A 23 -46.23 37.66 59.71
N LEU A 24 -46.54 38.27 58.57
CA LEU A 24 -45.99 39.57 58.16
C LEU A 24 -46.57 40.73 58.99
N ALA A 25 -47.84 40.67 59.41
CA ALA A 25 -48.43 41.67 60.31
C ALA A 25 -47.92 41.56 61.77
N LEU A 26 -47.53 40.36 62.23
CA LEU A 26 -46.91 40.18 63.55
C LEU A 26 -45.43 40.62 63.59
N PHE A 27 -44.70 40.54 62.46
CA PHE A 27 -43.36 41.12 62.35
C PHE A 27 -43.36 42.66 62.27
N ILE A 28 -44.47 43.27 61.86
CA ILE A 28 -44.63 44.74 61.83
C ILE A 28 -45.04 45.30 63.21
N ILE A 29 -45.49 44.47 64.16
CA ILE A 29 -45.99 44.92 65.48
C ILE A 29 -45.01 44.60 66.64
N PHE A 30 -44.03 43.68 66.48
CA PHE A 30 -43.11 43.31 67.56
C PHE A 30 -41.63 43.12 67.15
N GLY A 31 -41.17 43.77 66.08
CA GLY A 31 -39.72 43.91 65.81
C GLY A 31 -39.10 44.98 66.72
N PRO A 32 -37.97 44.72 67.41
CA PRO A 32 -37.43 45.62 68.42
C PRO A 32 -37.02 46.97 67.81
N ASP A 33 -37.52 48.05 68.42
CA ASP A 33 -36.98 49.40 68.29
C ASP A 33 -35.56 49.41 68.86
N GLU A 34 -34.56 49.20 68.01
CA GLU A 34 -33.23 49.77 68.25
C GLU A 34 -32.95 50.87 67.23
N PRO A 35 -32.66 52.11 67.69
CA PRO A 35 -32.39 53.23 66.82
C PRO A 35 -31.01 53.03 66.21
N LEU A 36 -30.96 52.61 64.94
CA LEU A 36 -29.70 52.56 64.19
C LEU A 36 -29.15 53.98 64.04
N GLN A 37 -28.09 54.26 64.82
CA GLN A 37 -27.22 55.42 64.72
C GLN A 37 -26.85 55.67 63.25
N ARG A 38 -27.18 56.87 62.74
CA ARG A 38 -26.50 57.43 61.56
C ARG A 38 -25.06 57.76 61.96
N ALA A 39 -24.15 56.83 61.71
CA ALA A 39 -22.73 57.15 61.64
C ALA A 39 -22.40 57.44 60.17
N HIS A 40 -22.69 58.67 59.74
CA HIS A 40 -21.92 59.25 58.65
C HIS A 40 -20.55 59.59 59.25
N ASN A 41 -19.46 59.17 58.61
CA ASN A 41 -18.17 59.76 58.93
C ASN A 41 -18.25 61.22 58.48
N ILE A 42 -18.14 62.15 59.42
CA ILE A 42 -18.14 63.58 59.11
C ILE A 42 -16.70 64.04 59.24
N LEU A 43 -16.10 64.46 58.13
CA LEU A 43 -14.78 65.09 58.13
C LEU A 43 -14.81 66.39 58.97
N PRO A 44 -13.66 66.88 59.49
CA PRO A 44 -13.62 68.09 60.32
C PRO A 44 -14.24 69.35 59.69
N ASP A 45 -14.42 69.37 58.37
CA ASP A 45 -15.06 70.44 57.60
C ASP A 45 -16.59 70.27 57.44
N GLY A 46 -17.17 69.21 57.99
CA GLY A 46 -18.60 68.92 57.92
C GLY A 46 -19.02 68.00 56.76
N THR A 47 -18.07 67.53 55.94
CA THR A 47 -18.37 66.68 54.78
C THR A 47 -18.72 65.26 55.22
N ILE A 48 -19.86 64.74 54.75
CA ILE A 48 -20.29 63.35 54.96
C ILE A 48 -19.51 62.44 54.00
N VAL A 49 -18.82 61.43 54.54
CA VAL A 49 -18.10 60.41 53.77
C VAL A 49 -18.59 59.00 54.10
N SER A 50 -18.48 58.10 53.11
CA SER A 50 -18.93 56.71 53.21
C SER A 50 -17.99 55.85 54.08
N ASN A 51 -18.50 54.75 54.63
CA ASN A 51 -17.68 53.74 55.29
C ASN A 51 -16.83 52.90 54.31
N HIS A 52 -17.11 53.04 53.02
CA HIS A 52 -16.35 52.41 51.93
C HIS A 52 -15.42 53.40 51.22
N GLN A 53 -15.11 54.53 51.87
CA GLN A 53 -14.13 55.48 51.35
C GLN A 53 -12.76 54.80 51.26
N GLY A 54 -12.18 54.78 50.06
CA GLY A 54 -10.98 54.01 49.73
C GLY A 54 -11.23 52.84 48.77
N LEU A 55 -12.49 52.52 48.45
CA LEU A 55 -12.81 51.67 47.31
C LEU A 55 -12.75 52.50 46.01
N LEU A 56 -11.87 52.12 45.09
CA LEU A 56 -11.59 52.88 43.87
C LEU A 56 -11.82 52.01 42.63
N ILE A 57 -12.26 52.62 41.53
CA ILE A 57 -12.18 51.98 40.21
C ILE A 57 -10.74 52.17 39.73
N SER A 58 -9.88 51.16 39.89
CA SER A 58 -8.44 51.29 39.65
C SER A 58 -8.07 51.21 38.17
N GLU A 59 -8.78 50.44 37.37
CA GLU A 59 -8.45 50.23 35.96
C GLU A 59 -9.72 49.97 35.15
N VAL A 60 -9.78 50.54 33.94
CA VAL A 60 -10.93 50.39 33.03
C VAL A 60 -10.45 50.04 31.62
N MET A 61 -11.04 49.01 31.03
CA MET A 61 -10.83 48.65 29.62
C MET A 61 -12.17 48.60 28.87
N SER A 62 -12.38 49.52 27.94
CA SER A 62 -13.63 49.61 27.16
C SER A 62 -13.62 48.87 25.82
N ALA A 63 -12.47 48.33 25.42
CA ALA A 63 -12.29 47.57 24.18
C ALA A 63 -11.20 46.51 24.38
N ASN A 64 -11.60 45.34 24.85
CA ASN A 64 -10.69 44.26 25.16
C ASN A 64 -10.53 43.34 23.93
N GLY A 65 -9.31 43.24 23.41
CA GLY A 65 -8.99 42.38 22.26
C GLY A 65 -8.14 41.17 22.62
N SER A 66 -7.30 41.29 23.65
CA SER A 66 -6.41 40.23 24.11
C SER A 66 -5.98 40.32 25.57
N ALA A 67 -6.45 41.32 26.33
CA ALA A 67 -5.88 41.64 27.63
C ALA A 67 -6.31 40.67 28.73
N LEU A 68 -7.62 40.40 28.86
CA LEU A 68 -8.18 39.50 29.87
C LEU A 68 -9.49 38.87 29.36
N PRO A 69 -9.53 37.60 28.99
CA PRO A 69 -10.78 36.97 28.62
C PRO A 69 -11.62 36.60 29.86
N ASP A 70 -12.93 36.50 29.67
CA ASP A 70 -13.86 35.93 30.65
C ASP A 70 -13.72 34.40 30.74
N GLU A 71 -14.49 33.78 31.64
CA GLU A 71 -14.50 32.34 31.89
C GLU A 71 -14.92 31.50 30.67
N ASN A 72 -15.51 32.13 29.65
CA ASN A 72 -15.92 31.51 28.39
C ASN A 72 -14.94 31.81 27.24
N GLY A 73 -13.86 32.56 27.50
CA GLY A 73 -12.87 32.96 26.50
C GLY A 73 -13.23 34.23 25.72
N ASN A 74 -14.26 34.99 26.09
CA ASN A 74 -14.61 36.24 25.41
C ASN A 74 -13.85 37.42 26.01
N PHE A 75 -13.32 38.28 25.16
CA PHE A 75 -12.67 39.53 25.57
C PHE A 75 -13.71 40.64 25.78
N SER A 76 -14.46 40.52 26.88
CA SER A 76 -15.44 41.52 27.29
C SER A 76 -14.76 42.77 27.87
N ASP A 77 -15.40 43.92 27.75
CA ASP A 77 -15.01 45.16 28.45
C ASP A 77 -14.99 44.87 29.96
N TRP A 78 -14.16 45.53 30.76
CA TRP A 78 -14.11 45.27 32.20
C TRP A 78 -13.68 46.49 33.00
N VAL A 79 -14.00 46.45 34.29
CA VAL A 79 -13.50 47.39 35.31
C VAL A 79 -12.87 46.63 36.46
N GLU A 80 -11.76 47.15 36.97
CA GLU A 80 -11.12 46.68 38.19
C GLU A 80 -11.49 47.59 39.35
N ILE A 81 -11.82 46.97 40.48
CA ILE A 81 -12.09 47.63 41.74
C ILE A 81 -10.98 47.27 42.72
N TRP A 82 -10.44 48.28 43.38
CA TRP A 82 -9.34 48.14 44.33
C TRP A 82 -9.75 48.66 45.71
N ASN A 83 -9.45 47.87 46.75
CA ASN A 83 -9.48 48.33 48.13
C ASN A 83 -8.13 48.96 48.50
N SER A 84 -8.03 50.29 48.39
CA SER A 84 -6.80 51.04 48.70
C SER A 84 -6.51 51.23 50.19
N THR A 85 -7.30 50.62 51.08
CA THR A 85 -7.17 50.78 52.54
C THR A 85 -6.44 49.61 53.19
N ASP A 86 -6.06 49.79 54.46
CA ASP A 86 -5.47 48.77 55.32
C ASP A 86 -6.51 47.88 56.03
N THR A 87 -7.80 48.02 55.69
CA THR A 87 -8.90 47.25 56.29
C THR A 87 -9.70 46.50 55.24
N ALA A 88 -10.17 45.29 55.59
CA ALA A 88 -11.02 44.51 54.70
C ALA A 88 -12.41 45.16 54.57
N MET A 89 -12.94 45.24 53.35
CA MET A 89 -14.23 45.84 53.05
C MET A 89 -15.26 44.82 52.59
N ASN A 90 -16.47 44.87 53.16
CA ASN A 90 -17.59 44.07 52.67
C ASN A 90 -18.29 44.81 51.52
N LEU A 91 -18.33 44.22 50.33
CA LEU A 91 -18.91 44.83 49.13
C LEU A 91 -20.43 44.68 49.03
N LYS A 92 -21.09 44.03 49.99
CA LYS A 92 -22.54 43.81 49.96
C LYS A 92 -23.31 45.11 49.75
N GLY A 93 -24.02 45.18 48.62
CA GLY A 93 -24.87 46.32 48.27
C GLY A 93 -24.12 47.53 47.68
N ILE A 94 -22.80 47.45 47.51
CA ILE A 94 -22.06 48.36 46.63
C ILE A 94 -22.54 48.11 45.20
N SER A 95 -22.63 49.16 44.40
CA SER A 95 -23.13 49.07 43.03
C SER A 95 -22.22 49.74 42.00
N LEU A 96 -22.22 49.19 40.78
CA LEU A 96 -21.56 49.77 39.61
C LEU A 96 -22.56 50.17 38.54
N SER A 97 -22.25 51.22 37.80
CA SER A 97 -23.07 51.70 36.70
C SER A 97 -22.30 52.56 35.70
N ASN A 98 -22.75 52.59 34.45
CA ASN A 98 -22.36 53.61 33.47
C ASN A 98 -23.35 54.78 33.40
N ARG A 99 -24.12 54.99 34.47
CA ARG A 99 -25.18 56.00 34.60
C ARG A 99 -25.14 56.59 35.99
N SER A 100 -25.17 57.92 36.10
CA SER A 100 -25.19 58.63 37.39
C SER A 100 -26.51 58.48 38.15
N ASP A 101 -27.59 58.06 37.49
CA ASP A 101 -28.96 58.06 38.02
C ASP A 101 -29.48 56.68 38.47
N ARG A 102 -28.71 55.59 38.31
CA ARG A 102 -29.16 54.23 38.66
C ARG A 102 -28.00 53.25 38.78
N ALA A 103 -28.10 52.32 39.73
CA ALA A 103 -27.26 51.11 39.78
C ALA A 103 -27.58 50.16 38.61
N ARG A 104 -26.56 49.49 38.05
CA ARG A 104 -26.72 48.47 36.99
C ARG A 104 -26.08 47.13 37.31
N PHE A 105 -25.26 47.07 38.34
CA PHE A 105 -24.69 45.87 38.90
C PHE A 105 -24.62 46.05 40.42
N LEU A 106 -24.92 44.99 41.18
CA LEU A 106 -24.85 44.94 42.63
C LEU A 106 -23.89 43.83 43.00
N PHE A 107 -22.86 44.16 43.77
CA PHE A 107 -21.92 43.17 44.28
C PHE A 107 -22.64 42.17 45.20
N PRO A 108 -22.28 40.86 45.13
CA PRO A 108 -22.67 39.91 46.16
C PRO A 108 -22.10 40.29 47.52
N GLU A 109 -22.56 39.60 48.56
CA GLU A 109 -21.86 39.63 49.84
C GLU A 109 -20.49 38.97 49.68
N MET A 110 -19.44 39.78 49.74
CA MET A 110 -18.06 39.35 49.67
C MET A 110 -17.14 40.34 50.38
N ILE A 111 -16.01 39.83 50.84
CA ILE A 111 -14.99 40.62 51.52
C ILE A 111 -13.85 40.83 50.53
N LEU A 112 -13.50 42.10 50.30
CA LEU A 112 -12.29 42.51 49.59
C LEU A 112 -11.24 42.90 50.64
N ALA A 113 -10.20 42.10 50.79
CA ALA A 113 -9.12 42.28 51.75
C ALA A 113 -8.35 43.59 51.50
N PRO A 114 -7.52 44.06 52.46
CA PRO A 114 -6.62 45.20 52.24
C PRO A 114 -5.77 44.98 50.98
N ASP A 115 -5.69 45.99 50.13
CA ASP A 115 -4.96 45.99 48.85
C ASP A 115 -5.47 44.98 47.79
N GLU A 116 -6.55 44.26 48.06
CA GLU A 116 -7.12 43.30 47.11
C GLU A 116 -7.85 44.01 45.97
N ARG A 117 -7.77 43.38 44.79
CA ARG A 117 -8.38 43.85 43.54
C ARG A 117 -9.34 42.82 42.99
N ILE A 118 -10.42 43.28 42.39
CA ILE A 118 -11.39 42.42 41.73
C ILE A 118 -11.83 43.00 40.40
N VAL A 119 -11.95 42.12 39.41
CA VAL A 119 -12.44 42.48 38.07
C VAL A 119 -13.93 42.19 37.95
N VAL A 120 -14.64 43.10 37.28
CA VAL A 120 -16.03 42.94 36.86
C VAL A 120 -16.13 43.13 35.35
N PHE A 121 -16.49 42.07 34.63
CA PHE A 121 -16.73 42.12 33.19
C PHE A 121 -18.01 42.91 32.90
N CYS A 122 -18.00 43.78 31.91
CA CYS A 122 -19.10 44.64 31.51
C CYS A 122 -19.64 44.16 30.15
N ASP A 123 -20.45 43.10 30.15
CA ASP A 123 -20.86 42.35 28.95
C ASP A 123 -22.39 42.24 28.76
N LYS A 124 -23.18 42.77 29.69
CA LYS A 124 -24.66 42.73 29.76
C LYS A 124 -25.28 41.44 30.33
N THR A 125 -24.52 40.51 30.92
CA THR A 125 -25.06 39.20 31.38
C THR A 125 -25.52 39.15 32.85
N ASN A 126 -25.05 40.07 33.71
CA ASN A 126 -25.47 40.22 35.12
C ASN A 126 -25.24 39.00 36.02
N GLN A 127 -23.99 38.50 36.10
CA GLN A 127 -23.56 37.48 37.05
C GLN A 127 -23.04 38.12 38.34
N ASN A 128 -23.70 37.88 39.46
CA ASN A 128 -23.36 38.47 40.75
C ASN A 128 -23.40 37.47 41.92
N GLU A 129 -23.11 36.20 41.67
CA GLU A 129 -22.92 35.17 42.70
C GLU A 129 -21.50 35.23 43.28
N ALA A 130 -21.36 35.11 44.60
CA ALA A 130 -20.05 35.06 45.25
C ALA A 130 -19.27 33.79 44.82
N GLY A 131 -17.96 33.94 44.57
CA GLY A 131 -17.07 32.84 44.17
C GLY A 131 -17.11 32.49 42.68
N ARG A 132 -17.82 33.27 41.86
CA ARG A 132 -17.75 33.23 40.39
C ARG A 132 -17.25 34.57 39.85
N GLU A 133 -16.75 34.55 38.61
CA GLU A 133 -16.44 35.77 37.87
C GLU A 133 -17.67 36.70 37.80
N LEU A 134 -17.46 38.00 37.99
CA LEU A 134 -18.55 38.98 38.12
C LEU A 134 -18.82 39.65 36.78
N HIS A 135 -20.09 39.74 36.40
CA HIS A 135 -20.51 40.36 35.14
C HIS A 135 -21.58 41.43 35.38
N ALA A 136 -21.33 42.65 34.94
CA ALA A 136 -22.22 43.79 35.04
C ALA A 136 -23.20 43.89 33.87
N LYS A 137 -24.42 44.36 34.14
CA LYS A 137 -25.50 44.50 33.14
C LYS A 137 -25.36 45.72 32.22
N PHE A 138 -24.13 46.10 31.88
CA PHE A 138 -23.85 47.20 30.95
C PHE A 138 -22.54 46.96 30.21
N LYS A 139 -22.34 47.69 29.12
CA LYS A 139 -21.06 47.80 28.40
C LYS A 139 -20.44 49.16 28.62
N ILE A 140 -19.13 49.26 28.44
CA ILE A 140 -18.39 50.51 28.51
C ILE A 140 -18.25 51.01 27.06
N SER A 141 -18.53 52.28 26.79
CA SER A 141 -18.36 52.81 25.44
C SER A 141 -16.87 53.09 25.18
N SER A 142 -16.35 52.62 24.04
CA SER A 142 -14.98 52.93 23.59
C SER A 142 -14.77 54.36 23.09
N LEU A 143 -15.85 55.13 22.88
CA LEU A 143 -15.77 56.55 22.52
C LEU A 143 -15.57 57.41 23.75
N GLN A 144 -16.54 57.47 24.66
CA GLN A 144 -16.44 58.11 25.98
C GLN A 144 -17.51 57.51 26.90
N CYS A 145 -17.17 57.30 28.17
CA CYS A 145 -18.12 56.78 29.16
C CYS A 145 -17.72 57.27 30.56
N THR A 146 -18.69 57.44 31.46
CA THR A 146 -18.37 57.58 32.89
C THR A 146 -18.79 56.29 33.59
N VAL A 147 -17.90 55.73 34.41
CA VAL A 147 -18.22 54.61 35.31
C VAL A 147 -18.36 55.16 36.72
N PHE A 148 -19.46 54.81 37.36
CA PHE A 148 -19.80 55.22 38.72
C PHE A 148 -19.83 53.99 39.62
N MET A 149 -19.29 54.15 40.81
CA MET A 149 -19.46 53.23 41.91
C MET A 149 -20.20 53.93 43.05
N PHE A 150 -21.24 53.29 43.58
CA PHE A 150 -22.06 53.85 44.66
C PHE A 150 -22.06 52.94 45.88
N ASP A 151 -22.15 53.55 47.06
CA ASP A 151 -22.40 52.84 48.30
C ASP A 151 -23.88 52.43 48.46
N THR A 152 -24.18 51.77 49.57
CA THR A 152 -25.53 51.28 49.90
C THR A 152 -26.57 52.39 50.11
N GLN A 153 -26.14 53.65 50.26
CA GLN A 153 -26.99 54.83 50.44
C GLN A 153 -27.09 55.65 49.14
N GLY A 154 -26.41 55.23 48.07
CA GLY A 154 -26.38 55.91 46.78
C GLY A 154 -25.36 57.04 46.67
N MET A 155 -24.44 57.17 47.64
CA MET A 155 -23.33 58.14 47.52
C MET A 155 -22.29 57.61 46.53
N ILE A 156 -21.74 58.49 45.70
CA ILE A 156 -20.66 58.16 44.76
C ILE A 156 -19.38 57.90 45.55
N LEU A 157 -18.85 56.68 45.44
CA LEU A 157 -17.55 56.27 45.99
C LEU A 157 -16.41 56.56 45.02
N SER A 158 -16.65 56.31 43.74
CA SER A 158 -15.69 56.53 42.66
C SER A 158 -16.44 56.92 41.40
N GLU A 159 -15.95 57.95 40.72
CA GLU A 159 -16.44 58.41 39.43
C GLU A 159 -15.24 58.53 38.49
N VAL A 160 -15.27 57.77 37.40
CA VAL A 160 -14.18 57.74 36.43
C VAL A 160 -14.71 58.12 35.06
N HIS A 161 -14.26 59.26 34.55
CA HIS A 161 -14.52 59.67 33.18
C HIS A 161 -13.50 59.01 32.25
N VAL A 162 -13.95 57.98 31.53
CA VAL A 162 -13.15 57.18 30.62
C VAL A 162 -13.09 57.87 29.26
N PRO A 163 -11.89 58.23 28.77
CA PRO A 163 -11.71 58.84 27.46
C PRO A 163 -11.90 57.80 26.34
N THR A 164 -11.64 58.19 25.09
CA THR A 164 -11.59 57.26 23.97
C THR A 164 -10.41 56.29 24.14
N LEU A 165 -10.71 55.00 24.21
CA LEU A 165 -9.74 53.92 24.26
C LEU A 165 -9.87 53.05 23.01
N ASN A 166 -8.74 52.82 22.35
CA ASN A 166 -8.56 51.81 21.32
C ASN A 166 -8.53 50.42 21.95
N VAL A 167 -8.44 49.40 21.09
CA VAL A 167 -8.34 48.00 21.53
C VAL A 167 -7.10 47.81 22.42
N ASN A 168 -7.28 47.15 23.57
CA ASN A 168 -6.26 46.87 24.60
C ASN A 168 -5.63 48.10 25.27
N GLU A 169 -6.24 49.28 25.13
CA GLU A 169 -5.86 50.43 25.94
C GLU A 169 -6.68 50.46 27.23
N THR A 170 -6.03 50.87 28.32
CA THR A 170 -6.67 51.05 29.63
C THR A 170 -6.70 52.50 30.03
N TRP A 171 -7.64 52.82 30.90
CA TRP A 171 -7.64 54.04 31.70
C TRP A 171 -7.45 53.64 33.15
N TYR A 172 -6.24 53.81 33.67
CA TYR A 172 -5.84 53.26 34.94
C TYR A 172 -5.34 54.36 35.89
N LEU A 173 -5.57 54.14 37.17
CA LEU A 173 -5.08 54.97 38.27
C LEU A 173 -3.63 54.61 38.56
N ASN A 174 -2.71 55.55 38.35
CA ASN A 174 -1.28 55.37 38.59
C ASN A 174 -0.91 55.57 40.07
N GLU A 175 0.37 55.38 40.40
CA GLU A 175 0.88 55.51 41.78
C GLU A 175 0.76 56.95 42.35
N ASP A 176 0.72 57.96 41.48
CA ASP A 176 0.51 59.37 41.86
C ASP A 176 -0.97 59.70 42.13
N GLY A 177 -1.88 58.73 41.94
CA GLY A 177 -3.32 58.91 42.10
C GLY A 177 -3.98 59.64 40.93
N GLU A 178 -3.33 59.70 39.77
CA GLU A 178 -3.86 60.29 38.54
C GLU A 178 -4.25 59.20 37.54
N TYR A 179 -5.37 59.40 36.82
CA TYR A 179 -5.72 58.49 35.73
C TYR A 179 -4.91 58.82 34.48
N GLN A 180 -4.32 57.79 33.90
CA GLN A 180 -3.61 57.90 32.64
C GLN A 180 -3.98 56.78 31.68
N LYS A 181 -3.66 57.01 30.41
CA LYS A 181 -3.93 56.07 29.34
C LYS A 181 -2.76 55.08 29.21
N GLY A 182 -3.04 53.80 29.33
CA GLY A 182 -2.09 52.73 29.09
C GLY A 182 -2.22 52.19 27.67
N GLU A 183 -1.15 52.20 26.88
CA GLU A 183 -1.09 51.58 25.55
C GLU A 183 -0.50 50.16 25.67
N ASN A 184 -1.33 49.11 25.48
CA ASN A 184 -0.97 47.71 25.78
C ASN A 184 -0.44 47.49 27.21
N PHE A 185 -0.81 48.38 28.13
CA PHE A 185 -0.46 48.31 29.54
C PHE A 185 -1.72 47.97 30.32
N TYR A 186 -1.78 46.76 30.86
CA TYR A 186 -2.89 46.26 31.66
C TYR A 186 -2.39 45.30 32.72
N SER A 187 -3.00 45.31 33.90
CA SER A 187 -2.54 44.53 35.06
C SER A 187 -3.71 43.99 35.90
N PRO A 188 -4.71 43.34 35.30
CA PRO A 188 -5.92 42.97 36.04
C PRO A 188 -5.61 41.95 37.16
N GLY A 189 -6.01 42.29 38.38
CA GLY A 189 -5.70 41.56 39.60
C GLY A 189 -4.33 41.90 40.22
N TYR A 190 -3.58 42.82 39.63
CA TYR A 190 -2.24 43.22 40.04
C TYR A 190 -2.16 44.75 40.25
N PRO A 191 -1.15 45.27 40.97
CA PRO A 191 -0.91 46.71 41.03
C PRO A 191 -0.74 47.32 39.64
N ASN A 192 -1.26 48.54 39.43
CA ASN A 192 -1.18 49.28 38.16
C ASN A 192 0.21 49.88 37.90
N THR A 193 1.26 49.06 38.04
CA THR A 193 2.67 49.41 37.89
C THR A 193 3.30 48.56 36.78
N MET A 194 4.51 48.92 36.34
CA MET A 194 5.24 48.10 35.36
C MET A 194 5.51 46.69 35.92
N GLU A 195 5.85 46.59 37.20
CA GLU A 195 6.05 45.32 37.88
C GLU A 195 4.78 44.47 37.91
N GLY A 196 3.61 45.07 38.19
CA GLY A 196 2.33 44.36 38.17
C GLY A 196 1.91 43.91 36.77
N HIS A 197 2.14 44.74 35.76
CA HIS A 197 1.95 44.39 34.35
C HIS A 197 2.85 43.21 33.93
N LEU A 198 4.13 43.25 34.28
CA LEU A 198 5.06 42.16 33.99
C LEU A 198 4.69 40.87 34.73
N ALA A 199 4.31 40.95 36.01
CA ALA A 199 3.84 39.80 36.79
C ALA A 199 2.56 39.17 36.21
N TYR A 200 1.65 40.01 35.70
CA TYR A 200 0.47 39.55 34.97
C TYR A 200 0.88 38.82 33.68
N ILE A 201 1.74 39.42 32.86
CA ILE A 201 2.19 38.82 31.58
C ILE A 201 3.00 37.53 31.79
N GLU A 202 3.88 37.47 32.79
CA GLU A 202 4.71 36.30 33.09
C GLU A 202 3.87 35.06 33.41
N ASN A 203 2.71 35.22 34.05
CA ASN A 203 1.78 34.11 34.30
C ASN A 203 1.14 33.51 33.04
N TYR A 204 1.26 34.17 31.88
CA TYR A 204 0.77 33.69 30.59
C TYR A 204 1.89 33.47 29.55
N GLN A 205 3.16 33.65 29.92
CA GLN A 205 4.29 33.32 29.05
C GLN A 205 4.65 31.84 29.16
N ILE A 206 4.41 31.09 28.09
CA ILE A 206 4.92 29.73 27.95
C ILE A 206 6.14 29.79 27.05
N GLU A 207 7.28 29.33 27.56
CA GLU A 207 8.46 29.07 26.72
C GLU A 207 8.01 28.16 25.54
N PRO A 208 8.11 28.64 24.28
CA PRO A 208 7.62 27.87 23.14
C PRO A 208 8.22 26.47 23.11
N GLY A 209 7.36 25.44 23.13
CA GLY A 209 7.77 24.03 23.11
C GLY A 209 8.04 23.38 24.47
N ALA A 210 7.94 24.12 25.58
CA ALA A 210 8.08 23.55 26.93
C ALA A 210 6.99 22.52 27.28
N LEU A 211 5.74 22.78 26.86
CA LEU A 211 4.60 21.88 27.03
C LEU A 211 4.00 21.56 25.67
N GLN A 212 3.88 20.27 25.34
CA GLN A 212 3.43 19.82 24.01
C GLN A 212 2.52 18.62 24.10
N ILE A 213 1.61 18.49 23.13
CA ILE A 213 0.88 17.24 22.90
C ILE A 213 1.87 16.22 22.32
N ASN A 214 2.01 15.06 22.95
CA ASN A 214 3.02 14.07 22.62
C ASN A 214 2.48 12.88 21.82
N GLU A 215 1.33 12.34 22.22
CA GLU A 215 0.73 11.16 21.61
C GLU A 215 -0.80 11.21 21.74
N ILE A 216 -1.51 10.74 20.72
CA ILE A 216 -2.97 10.66 20.67
C ILE A 216 -3.38 9.26 20.27
N MET A 217 -4.34 8.71 21.00
CA MET A 217 -5.00 7.45 20.66
C MET A 217 -6.48 7.69 20.38
N ALA A 218 -6.91 7.38 19.17
CA ALA A 218 -8.33 7.33 18.80
C ALA A 218 -8.73 5.88 18.46
N ALA A 219 -9.85 5.42 18.99
CA ALA A 219 -10.40 4.08 18.78
C ALA A 219 -9.49 2.91 19.22
N PRO A 220 -9.06 2.85 20.51
CA PRO A 220 -8.32 1.72 21.05
C PRO A 220 -9.09 0.40 20.97
N LYS A 221 -8.35 -0.70 20.73
CA LYS A 221 -8.85 -2.09 20.77
C LYS A 221 -8.06 -2.95 21.76
N THR A 222 -6.88 -2.50 22.16
CA THR A 222 -6.01 -3.11 23.17
C THR A 222 -5.35 -2.01 24.03
N GLY A 223 -4.62 -2.42 25.06
CA GLY A 223 -3.81 -1.50 25.86
C GLY A 223 -4.53 -0.98 27.10
N LEU A 224 -4.28 0.30 27.40
CA LEU A 224 -4.68 0.94 28.65
C LEU A 224 -6.20 1.02 28.77
N ARG A 225 -6.73 0.54 29.90
CA ARG A 225 -8.16 0.61 30.26
C ARG A 225 -8.37 1.65 31.35
N ASP A 226 -9.51 2.31 31.33
CA ASP A 226 -9.92 3.21 32.41
C ASP A 226 -10.45 2.44 33.63
N GLU A 227 -10.86 3.16 34.67
CA GLU A 227 -11.34 2.59 35.94
C GLU A 227 -12.63 1.76 35.80
N ASP A 228 -13.39 1.95 34.71
CA ASP A 228 -14.59 1.17 34.40
C ASP A 228 -14.24 -0.11 33.61
N GLY A 229 -12.96 -0.27 33.24
CA GLY A 229 -12.48 -1.34 32.38
C GLY A 229 -12.68 -1.08 30.89
N ASP A 230 -13.07 0.14 30.49
CA ASP A 230 -13.29 0.52 29.09
C ASP A 230 -11.97 0.87 28.40
N LEU A 231 -11.92 0.67 27.08
CA LEU A 231 -10.86 1.22 26.24
C LEU A 231 -11.31 2.58 25.74
N SER A 232 -10.80 3.64 26.37
CA SER A 232 -11.14 5.03 26.08
C SER A 232 -10.05 5.70 25.23
N ASP A 233 -10.45 6.60 24.33
CA ASP A 233 -9.51 7.47 23.62
C ASP A 233 -8.68 8.26 24.64
N TRP A 234 -7.48 8.69 24.28
CA TRP A 234 -6.64 9.47 25.20
C TRP A 234 -5.67 10.39 24.46
N VAL A 235 -5.24 11.42 25.18
CA VAL A 235 -4.21 12.37 24.80
C VAL A 235 -3.12 12.33 25.86
N GLU A 236 -1.87 12.30 25.42
CA GLU A 236 -0.71 12.45 26.28
C GLU A 236 0.00 13.78 26.01
N ILE A 237 0.42 14.44 27.09
CA ILE A 237 1.12 15.71 27.09
C ILE A 237 2.51 15.52 27.69
N LYS A 238 3.52 16.15 27.11
CA LYS A 238 4.91 16.04 27.58
C LYS A 238 5.45 17.40 28.01
N ASN A 239 6.18 17.39 29.12
CA ASN A 239 6.97 18.51 29.59
C ASN A 239 8.41 18.34 29.11
N ASN A 240 8.84 19.17 28.16
CA ASN A 240 10.19 19.18 27.61
C ASN A 240 11.13 20.17 28.33
N SER A 241 10.63 20.90 29.33
CA SER A 241 11.43 21.83 30.12
C SER A 241 12.15 21.14 31.28
N ASP A 242 13.04 21.89 31.93
CA ASP A 242 13.76 21.50 33.15
C ASP A 242 13.01 21.87 34.44
N LYS A 243 11.79 22.42 34.33
CA LYS A 243 10.95 22.88 35.45
C LYS A 243 9.68 22.04 35.58
N VAL A 244 9.12 21.98 36.78
CA VAL A 244 7.77 21.44 37.00
C VAL A 244 6.77 22.41 36.37
N ILE A 245 5.80 21.91 35.59
CA ILE A 245 4.72 22.72 35.03
C ILE A 245 3.42 22.40 35.76
N ASP A 246 2.74 23.42 36.25
CA ASP A 246 1.39 23.34 36.79
C ASP A 246 0.36 23.42 35.65
N LEU A 247 -0.38 22.33 35.44
CA LEU A 247 -1.39 22.22 34.40
C LEU A 247 -2.70 22.90 34.77
N SER A 248 -2.88 23.37 36.01
CA SER A 248 -4.12 24.03 36.45
C SER A 248 -4.52 25.15 35.49
N ASN A 249 -3.57 25.91 34.94
CA ASN A 249 -3.82 27.03 34.02
C ASN A 249 -4.03 26.64 32.55
N TYR A 250 -4.23 25.37 32.23
CA TYR A 250 -4.32 24.87 30.85
C TYR A 250 -5.69 24.26 30.53
N CYS A 251 -5.94 24.05 29.24
CA CYS A 251 -7.17 23.48 28.70
C CYS A 251 -6.89 22.57 27.49
N LEU A 252 -7.74 21.58 27.28
CA LEU A 252 -7.81 20.77 26.06
C LEU A 252 -9.12 21.03 25.31
N SER A 253 -9.06 20.92 23.98
CA SER A 253 -10.23 20.97 23.12
C SER A 253 -10.03 20.17 21.83
N ASP A 254 -11.13 19.59 21.34
CA ASP A 254 -11.30 18.98 20.03
C ASP A 254 -11.92 19.96 19.00
N LYS A 255 -12.06 21.25 19.37
CA LYS A 255 -12.63 22.31 18.54
C LYS A 255 -11.76 23.55 18.62
N GLU A 256 -11.05 23.85 17.54
CA GLU A 256 -10.11 24.98 17.46
C GLU A 256 -10.76 26.33 17.79
N HIS A 257 -12.01 26.55 17.38
CA HIS A 257 -12.76 27.77 17.68
C HIS A 257 -13.31 27.84 19.12
N ARG A 258 -13.04 26.83 19.96
CA ARG A 258 -13.40 26.76 21.39
C ARG A 258 -12.21 26.18 22.18
N PRO A 259 -11.08 26.90 22.30
CA PRO A 259 -9.85 26.36 22.85
C PRO A 259 -9.94 25.96 24.34
N VAL A 260 -10.88 26.52 25.09
CA VAL A 260 -11.09 26.30 26.54
C VAL A 260 -12.22 25.31 26.85
N LYS A 261 -12.42 24.27 26.02
CA LYS A 261 -13.57 23.34 26.13
C LYS A 261 -13.52 22.44 27.37
N TRP A 262 -12.34 21.97 27.76
CA TRP A 262 -12.12 21.17 28.96
C TRP A 262 -10.89 21.69 29.72
N ARG A 263 -11.01 21.85 31.05
CA ARG A 263 -9.95 22.39 31.91
C ARG A 263 -9.27 21.26 32.67
N PHE A 264 -7.95 21.35 32.84
CA PHE A 264 -7.26 20.40 33.72
C PHE A 264 -7.74 20.58 35.17
N PRO A 265 -7.77 19.49 35.97
CA PRO A 265 -8.06 19.58 37.39
C PRO A 265 -7.05 20.47 38.12
N ASP A 266 -7.53 21.25 39.10
CA ASP A 266 -6.65 22.06 39.95
C ASP A 266 -5.64 21.16 40.69
N GLY A 267 -4.37 21.59 40.71
CA GLY A 267 -3.26 20.85 41.32
C GLY A 267 -2.63 19.78 40.43
N ALA A 268 -3.06 19.63 39.17
CA ALA A 268 -2.40 18.76 38.21
C ALA A 268 -1.01 19.32 37.86
N ILE A 269 0.04 18.51 38.03
CA ILE A 269 1.43 18.91 37.75
C ILE A 269 2.13 17.88 36.86
N ILE A 270 3.09 18.34 36.06
CA ILE A 270 3.94 17.49 35.23
C ILE A 270 5.42 17.79 35.52
N SER A 271 6.15 16.79 36.01
CA SER A 271 7.58 16.90 36.32
C SER A 271 8.43 17.09 35.05
N PRO A 272 9.64 17.65 35.16
CA PRO A 272 10.57 17.77 34.03
C PRO A 272 10.75 16.44 33.28
N GLY A 273 10.66 16.48 31.94
CA GLY A 273 10.83 15.31 31.07
C GLY A 273 9.72 14.24 31.14
N SER A 274 8.72 14.42 32.00
CA SER A 274 7.64 13.44 32.22
C SER A 274 6.45 13.67 31.29
N THR A 275 5.54 12.70 31.22
CA THR A 275 4.27 12.80 30.50
C THR A 275 3.05 12.81 31.44
N PHE A 276 1.92 13.32 30.94
CA PHE A 276 0.64 13.36 31.63
C PHE A 276 -0.46 12.89 30.68
N LEU A 277 -1.20 11.84 31.07
CA LEU A 277 -2.22 11.20 30.24
C LEU A 277 -3.63 11.64 30.66
N VAL A 278 -4.48 11.92 29.67
CA VAL A 278 -5.88 12.30 29.84
C VAL A 278 -6.75 11.41 28.97
N PHE A 279 -7.73 10.72 29.56
CA PHE A 279 -8.75 10.01 28.79
C PHE A 279 -9.71 11.00 28.13
N CYS A 280 -9.89 10.87 26.83
CA CYS A 280 -10.90 11.61 26.07
C CYS A 280 -12.13 10.73 25.88
N SER A 281 -12.85 10.46 26.97
CA SER A 281 -13.95 9.48 26.97
C SER A 281 -15.35 10.12 26.95
N GLY A 282 -15.44 11.45 27.04
CA GLY A 282 -16.72 12.16 27.25
C GLY A 282 -17.33 12.01 28.64
N LYS A 283 -16.62 11.38 29.60
CA LYS A 283 -17.16 11.11 30.96
C LYS A 283 -17.05 12.33 31.90
N ASP A 284 -16.23 13.33 31.56
CA ASP A 284 -16.01 14.58 32.30
C ASP A 284 -15.70 14.39 33.81
N ARG A 285 -14.60 13.69 34.11
CA ARG A 285 -14.20 13.33 35.49
C ARG A 285 -12.82 13.90 35.81
N PRO A 286 -12.64 14.72 36.86
CA PRO A 286 -11.32 15.27 37.19
C PRO A 286 -10.35 14.23 37.77
N ASN A 287 -10.84 13.11 38.30
CA ASN A 287 -10.10 11.97 38.86
C ASN A 287 -8.67 12.27 39.38
N VAL A 288 -8.57 13.04 40.47
CA VAL A 288 -7.30 13.51 41.06
C VAL A 288 -6.39 12.34 41.52
N GLY A 289 -6.92 11.13 41.69
CA GLY A 289 -6.17 9.92 42.07
C GLY A 289 -5.81 8.98 40.91
N GLY A 290 -6.13 9.33 39.66
CA GLY A 290 -5.91 8.52 38.47
C GLY A 290 -5.75 9.40 37.21
N TYR A 291 -6.23 8.91 36.07
CA TYR A 291 -6.25 9.71 34.84
C TYR A 291 -7.56 10.50 34.74
N PRO A 292 -7.51 11.83 34.50
CA PRO A 292 -8.72 12.61 34.29
C PRO A 292 -9.38 12.27 32.95
N HIS A 293 -10.69 12.56 32.86
CA HIS A 293 -11.52 12.34 31.69
C HIS A 293 -12.06 13.67 31.14
N THR A 294 -11.91 13.91 29.84
CA THR A 294 -12.52 15.07 29.19
C THR A 294 -14.02 14.91 28.99
N ASN A 295 -14.68 16.02 28.66
CA ASN A 295 -16.09 16.07 28.25
C ASN A 295 -16.30 15.79 26.75
N PHE A 296 -15.27 15.28 26.05
CA PHE A 296 -15.34 14.92 24.64
C PHE A 296 -14.59 13.61 24.34
N ALA A 297 -14.79 13.07 23.14
CA ALA A 297 -14.07 11.91 22.60
C ALA A 297 -13.42 12.26 21.27
N ILE A 298 -12.50 11.42 20.78
CA ILE A 298 -11.67 11.74 19.62
C ILE A 298 -12.15 10.96 18.38
N SER A 299 -12.36 11.66 17.27
CA SER A 299 -12.68 11.04 15.99
C SER A 299 -11.44 10.46 15.32
N ALA A 300 -11.43 9.14 15.08
CA ALA A 300 -10.38 8.48 14.31
C ALA A 300 -10.40 8.82 12.80
N GLU A 301 -11.48 9.43 12.28
CA GLU A 301 -11.59 9.86 10.87
C GLU A 301 -10.92 11.21 10.59
N GLY A 302 -10.51 11.91 11.64
CA GLY A 302 -9.76 13.16 11.58
C GLY A 302 -10.30 14.22 12.51
N GLU A 303 -9.38 14.84 13.24
CA GLU A 303 -9.71 15.85 14.24
C GLU A 303 -8.51 16.76 14.52
N THR A 304 -8.80 17.90 15.16
CA THR A 304 -7.80 18.82 15.69
C THR A 304 -7.89 18.82 17.20
N ILE A 305 -6.78 18.53 17.87
CA ILE A 305 -6.66 18.67 19.33
C ILE A 305 -5.78 19.88 19.61
N THR A 306 -6.28 20.77 20.47
CA THR A 306 -5.57 21.98 20.91
C THR A 306 -5.28 21.91 22.40
N LEU A 307 -4.06 22.26 22.76
CA LEU A 307 -3.66 22.60 24.12
C LEU A 307 -3.61 24.13 24.20
N SER A 308 -4.34 24.72 25.13
CA SER A 308 -4.39 26.17 25.32
C SER A 308 -4.22 26.55 26.79
N THR A 309 -3.95 27.82 27.06
CA THR A 309 -4.07 28.39 28.40
C THR A 309 -5.56 28.55 28.76
N ARG A 310 -5.86 28.83 30.04
CA ARG A 310 -7.21 29.26 30.48
C ARG A 310 -7.71 30.52 29.77
N THR A 311 -6.80 31.31 29.19
CA THR A 311 -7.13 32.51 28.40
C THR A 311 -7.37 32.21 26.91
N GLY A 312 -7.33 30.94 26.51
CA GLY A 312 -7.53 30.51 25.13
C GLY A 312 -6.33 30.74 24.22
N GLN A 313 -5.18 31.17 24.76
CA GLN A 313 -3.95 31.26 24.01
C GLN A 313 -3.47 29.86 23.63
N LEU A 314 -3.23 29.65 22.34
CA LEU A 314 -2.77 28.36 21.84
C LEU A 314 -1.34 28.07 22.31
N VAL A 315 -1.16 26.91 22.93
CA VAL A 315 0.14 26.39 23.38
C VAL A 315 0.69 25.40 22.38
N ASP A 316 -0.13 24.42 22.01
CA ASP A 316 0.20 23.43 21.00
C ASP A 316 -1.06 22.95 20.28
N ARG A 317 -0.87 22.45 19.06
CA ARG A 317 -1.93 21.92 18.22
C ARG A 317 -1.44 20.73 17.43
N VAL A 318 -2.31 19.75 17.29
CA VAL A 318 -2.12 18.63 16.39
C VAL A 318 -3.37 18.43 15.55
N VAL A 319 -3.14 18.19 14.27
CA VAL A 319 -4.16 17.86 13.27
C VAL A 319 -3.77 16.51 12.70
N PHE A 320 -4.72 15.58 12.67
CA PHE A 320 -4.55 14.30 11.99
C PHE A 320 -5.79 14.00 11.15
N GLU A 321 -5.58 13.25 10.07
CA GLU A 321 -6.65 12.80 9.18
C GLU A 321 -7.14 11.43 9.63
N ASN A 322 -6.76 10.35 8.96
CA ASN A 322 -7.26 9.02 9.32
C ASN A 322 -6.27 8.28 10.22
N LEU A 323 -6.70 7.97 11.45
CA LEU A 323 -5.93 7.15 12.37
C LEU A 323 -6.45 5.70 12.36
N PRO A 324 -5.61 4.70 11.99
CA PRO A 324 -6.01 3.30 12.04
C PRO A 324 -6.44 2.91 13.46
N ALA A 325 -7.49 2.08 13.56
CA ALA A 325 -7.92 1.58 14.87
C ALA A 325 -6.78 0.83 15.57
N ASP A 326 -6.67 1.06 16.88
CA ASP A 326 -5.62 0.50 17.71
C ASP A 326 -4.18 1.00 17.42
N ALA A 327 -4.04 2.08 16.65
CA ALA A 327 -2.80 2.82 16.44
C ALA A 327 -2.91 4.24 17.02
N SER A 328 -1.78 4.77 17.49
CA SER A 328 -1.68 6.14 17.98
C SER A 328 -0.96 7.04 16.98
N TYR A 329 -1.18 8.34 17.10
CA TYR A 329 -0.43 9.37 16.37
C TYR A 329 0.48 10.06 17.38
N GLY A 330 1.79 9.99 17.18
CA GLY A 330 2.77 10.46 18.16
C GLY A 330 3.87 11.31 17.54
N ARG A 331 4.50 12.17 18.35
CA ARG A 331 5.70 12.90 17.96
C ARG A 331 6.92 12.00 18.05
N ASN A 332 7.69 11.94 16.98
CA ASN A 332 9.00 11.31 16.96
C ASN A 332 9.98 12.12 17.83
N PRO A 333 10.65 11.52 18.83
CA PRO A 333 11.49 12.27 19.77
C PRO A 333 12.77 12.83 19.15
N ASP A 334 13.26 12.27 18.04
CA ASP A 334 14.49 12.72 17.38
C ASP A 334 14.24 13.86 16.39
N THR A 335 13.09 13.84 15.70
CA THR A 335 12.78 14.80 14.63
C THR A 335 11.68 15.80 14.99
N GLY A 336 10.88 15.53 16.02
CA GLY A 336 9.68 16.30 16.39
C GLY A 336 8.48 16.11 15.44
N ASN A 337 8.66 15.38 14.34
CA ASN A 337 7.62 15.12 13.34
C ASN A 337 6.58 14.14 13.87
N TRP A 338 5.32 14.33 13.46
CA TRP A 338 4.25 13.39 13.78
C TRP A 338 4.25 12.17 12.87
N GLN A 339 3.99 10.99 13.44
CA GLN A 339 3.84 9.75 12.69
C GLN A 339 2.87 8.78 13.41
N ILE A 340 2.40 7.78 12.68
CA ILE A 340 1.53 6.73 13.22
C ILE A 340 2.39 5.64 13.88
N TYR A 341 2.05 5.29 15.11
CA TYR A 341 2.61 4.17 15.85
C TYR A 341 1.58 3.05 15.98
N THR A 342 1.89 1.87 15.45
CA THR A 342 1.00 0.68 15.52
C THR A 342 0.97 0.04 16.92
N LEU A 343 1.86 0.48 17.80
CA LEU A 343 1.91 0.13 19.20
C LEU A 343 2.02 1.43 20.00
N ALA A 344 0.91 1.85 20.60
CA ALA A 344 0.86 3.07 21.38
C ALA A 344 1.70 2.97 22.66
N THR A 345 2.27 4.09 23.10
CA THR A 345 3.27 4.15 24.18
C THR A 345 2.82 4.99 25.38
N PRO A 346 1.62 4.76 25.95
CA PRO A 346 1.11 5.58 27.05
C PRO A 346 2.06 5.56 28.26
N GLY A 347 2.52 6.73 28.69
CA GLY A 347 3.44 6.93 29.81
C GLY A 347 4.91 6.69 29.49
N ALA A 348 5.29 6.50 28.22
CA ALA A 348 6.65 6.24 27.77
C ALA A 348 7.02 7.07 26.53
N ASP A 349 8.32 7.16 26.23
CA ASP A 349 8.77 7.87 25.03
C ASP A 349 8.35 7.14 23.74
N ASN A 350 7.98 7.89 22.70
CA ASN A 350 7.58 7.39 21.38
C ASN A 350 8.77 6.86 20.53
N ASN A 351 9.61 6.01 21.12
CA ASN A 351 10.78 5.38 20.52
C ASN A 351 10.74 3.85 20.70
N ALA A 352 11.77 3.16 20.22
CA ALA A 352 11.85 1.70 20.31
C ALA A 352 11.80 1.18 21.77
N GLN A 353 12.34 1.94 22.72
CA GLN A 353 12.33 1.56 24.13
C GLN A 353 10.93 1.69 24.73
N GLY A 354 10.21 2.78 24.47
CA GLY A 354 8.81 2.90 24.88
C GLY A 354 7.92 1.86 24.21
N GLY A 355 8.15 1.56 22.93
CA GLY A 355 7.47 0.45 22.25
C GLY A 355 7.70 -0.90 22.95
N ALA A 356 8.92 -1.18 23.40
CA ALA A 356 9.21 -2.38 24.18
C ALA A 356 8.52 -2.39 25.56
N MET A 357 8.31 -1.22 26.18
CA MET A 357 7.54 -1.09 27.42
C MET A 357 6.05 -1.33 27.18
N ALA A 358 5.49 -0.77 26.10
CA ALA A 358 4.09 -0.98 25.71
C ALA A 358 3.80 -2.45 25.39
N GLU A 359 4.72 -3.12 24.70
CA GLU A 359 4.64 -4.56 24.43
C GLU A 359 4.62 -5.38 25.74
N ARG A 360 5.53 -5.06 26.67
CA ARG A 360 5.57 -5.69 27.99
C ARG A 360 4.28 -5.44 28.78
N PHE A 361 3.72 -4.23 28.70
CA PHE A 361 2.46 -3.88 29.34
C PHE A 361 1.31 -4.73 28.79
N LEU A 362 1.18 -4.85 27.47
CA LEU A 362 0.17 -5.71 26.84
C LEU A 362 0.28 -7.17 27.31
N ARG A 363 1.51 -7.72 27.39
CA ARG A 363 1.73 -9.07 27.92
C ARG A 363 1.27 -9.22 29.36
N SER A 364 1.51 -8.21 30.19
CA SER A 364 1.07 -8.24 31.60
C SER A 364 -0.46 -8.30 31.77
N LEU A 365 -1.21 -7.87 30.75
CA LEU A 365 -2.68 -7.95 30.74
C LEU A 365 -3.21 -9.34 30.32
N ASN A 366 -2.36 -10.23 29.81
CA ASN A 366 -2.74 -11.57 29.36
C ASN A 366 -2.58 -12.60 30.50
N PRO A 367 -3.67 -13.02 31.17
CA PRO A 367 -3.58 -13.94 32.30
C PRO A 367 -3.15 -15.36 31.90
N THR A 368 -3.27 -15.72 30.62
CA THR A 368 -2.98 -17.07 30.13
C THR A 368 -1.52 -17.30 29.80
N GLN A 369 -0.76 -16.22 29.61
CA GLN A 369 0.65 -16.25 29.18
C GLN A 369 0.89 -17.02 27.86
N VAL A 370 -0.15 -17.16 27.03
CA VAL A 370 -0.04 -17.63 25.65
C VAL A 370 0.13 -16.42 24.74
N TYR A 371 1.26 -16.35 24.04
CA TYR A 371 1.63 -15.20 23.21
C TYR A 371 1.85 -15.62 21.75
N ILE A 372 1.62 -14.71 20.83
CA ILE A 372 2.09 -14.79 19.45
C ILE A 372 3.61 -14.73 19.47
N TRP A 373 4.30 -15.77 19.08
CA TRP A 373 5.74 -15.88 19.30
C TRP A 373 6.58 -15.46 18.11
N GLU A 374 6.26 -16.03 16.95
CA GLU A 374 6.95 -15.81 15.70
C GLU A 374 5.92 -15.79 14.57
N ALA A 375 6.15 -14.94 13.58
CA ALA A 375 5.32 -14.83 12.39
C ALA A 375 6.20 -14.61 11.17
N MET A 376 5.78 -15.18 10.05
CA MET A 376 6.55 -15.12 8.83
C MET A 376 5.62 -14.98 7.63
N SER A 377 5.84 -13.92 6.86
CA SER A 377 5.22 -13.75 5.55
C SER A 377 6.21 -14.13 4.44
N SER A 378 5.70 -14.39 3.24
CA SER A 378 6.54 -14.67 2.06
C SER A 378 7.50 -15.84 2.26
N ASN A 379 7.07 -16.88 2.98
CA ASN A 379 7.85 -18.10 3.17
C ASN A 379 8.03 -18.86 1.86
N THR A 380 9.28 -19.11 1.47
CA THR A 380 9.60 -19.92 0.29
C THR A 380 10.63 -21.00 0.55
N ALA A 381 11.01 -21.23 1.81
CA ALA A 381 12.13 -22.10 2.16
C ALA A 381 11.92 -22.93 3.43
N VAL A 382 11.04 -22.49 4.35
CA VAL A 382 10.81 -23.15 5.63
C VAL A 382 9.67 -24.15 5.48
N GLU A 383 10.01 -25.45 5.48
CA GLU A 383 9.02 -26.53 5.40
C GLU A 383 8.31 -26.69 6.75
N LEU A 384 7.00 -26.44 6.78
CA LEU A 384 6.17 -26.58 7.99
C LEU A 384 5.51 -27.97 8.09
N SER A 385 5.42 -28.68 6.97
CA SER A 385 4.83 -30.01 6.89
C SER A 385 5.41 -30.73 5.67
N PRO A 386 5.91 -31.98 5.82
CA PRO A 386 6.53 -32.70 4.72
C PRO A 386 5.64 -32.82 3.48
N GLY A 387 6.15 -32.39 2.32
CA GLY A 387 5.47 -32.53 1.03
C GLY A 387 4.36 -31.53 0.75
N GLU A 388 4.12 -30.59 1.66
CA GLU A 388 3.14 -29.53 1.51
C GLU A 388 3.77 -28.25 0.94
N PRO A 389 3.03 -27.41 0.18
CA PRO A 389 3.55 -26.14 -0.29
C PRO A 389 3.92 -25.20 0.87
N PHE A 390 5.01 -24.45 0.69
CA PHE A 390 5.38 -23.35 1.58
C PHE A 390 4.24 -22.34 1.70
N CYS A 391 3.98 -21.88 2.92
CA CYS A 391 2.97 -20.87 3.21
C CYS A 391 3.45 -19.97 4.35
N ASP A 392 2.82 -18.81 4.45
CA ASP A 392 2.95 -17.93 5.61
C ASP A 392 2.49 -18.67 6.87
N TRP A 393 2.95 -18.23 8.03
CA TRP A 393 2.60 -18.87 9.29
C TRP A 393 2.74 -17.92 10.47
N VAL A 394 2.05 -18.28 11.54
CA VAL A 394 2.13 -17.67 12.86
C VAL A 394 2.28 -18.78 13.88
N GLU A 395 3.10 -18.56 14.89
CA GLU A 395 3.29 -19.46 16.00
C GLU A 395 2.83 -18.83 17.31
N LEU A 396 2.29 -19.67 18.18
CA LEU A 396 2.00 -19.34 19.56
C LEU A 396 2.95 -20.06 20.51
N TYR A 397 3.30 -19.41 21.61
CA TYR A 397 4.08 -20.00 22.69
C TYR A 397 3.35 -19.87 24.02
N ASN A 398 3.25 -20.97 24.77
CA ASN A 398 2.73 -20.96 26.13
C ASN A 398 3.88 -20.81 27.13
N GLN A 399 4.06 -19.59 27.64
CA GLN A 399 5.06 -19.27 28.66
C GLN A 399 4.57 -19.57 30.09
N GLY A 400 3.28 -19.90 30.25
CA GLY A 400 2.69 -20.25 31.53
C GLY A 400 3.11 -21.64 32.02
N SER A 401 2.69 -21.96 33.25
CA SER A 401 2.95 -23.26 33.88
C SER A 401 1.83 -24.28 33.69
N GLU A 402 0.70 -23.88 33.10
CA GLU A 402 -0.50 -24.73 32.93
C GLU A 402 -0.88 -24.91 31.45
N PRO A 403 -1.47 -26.05 31.07
CA PRO A 403 -2.07 -26.22 29.74
C PRO A 403 -3.24 -25.25 29.52
N VAL A 404 -3.35 -24.68 28.32
CA VAL A 404 -4.40 -23.74 27.94
C VAL A 404 -5.24 -24.30 26.80
N ASP A 405 -6.56 -24.33 26.98
CA ASP A 405 -7.53 -24.68 25.93
C ASP A 405 -7.82 -23.46 25.05
N LEU A 406 -7.42 -23.56 23.77
CA LEU A 406 -7.58 -22.52 22.76
C LEU A 406 -8.88 -22.70 21.96
N SER A 407 -9.72 -23.69 22.26
CA SER A 407 -10.95 -23.97 21.51
C SER A 407 -11.80 -22.72 21.33
N ASN A 408 -12.15 -22.40 20.07
CA ASN A 408 -12.91 -21.21 19.66
C ASN A 408 -12.21 -19.86 19.89
N TRP A 409 -10.95 -19.82 20.32
CA TRP A 409 -10.19 -18.57 20.32
C TRP A 409 -10.01 -18.06 18.88
N GLY A 410 -9.77 -16.76 18.73
CA GLY A 410 -9.57 -16.12 17.44
C GLY A 410 -8.09 -15.90 17.09
N LEU A 411 -7.74 -16.11 15.83
CA LEU A 411 -6.50 -15.62 15.22
C LEU A 411 -6.86 -14.80 13.98
N SER A 412 -6.29 -13.60 13.85
CA SER A 412 -6.58 -12.70 12.73
C SER A 412 -5.36 -11.89 12.31
N ASP A 413 -5.35 -11.38 11.08
CA ASP A 413 -4.46 -10.34 10.55
C ASP A 413 -5.08 -8.93 10.65
N ASN A 414 -6.26 -8.81 11.26
CA ASN A 414 -7.04 -7.58 11.33
C ASN A 414 -7.65 -7.39 12.71
N VAL A 415 -7.17 -6.37 13.44
CA VAL A 415 -7.63 -6.03 14.80
C VAL A 415 -9.11 -5.64 14.87
N LYS A 416 -9.72 -5.14 13.77
CA LYS A 416 -11.16 -4.85 13.72
C LYS A 416 -12.00 -6.12 13.60
N TRP A 417 -11.40 -7.25 13.22
CA TRP A 417 -12.03 -8.56 13.10
C TRP A 417 -11.15 -9.64 13.75
N PRO A 418 -10.99 -9.63 15.09
CA PRO A 418 -9.98 -10.42 15.79
C PRO A 418 -10.23 -11.94 15.76
N ARG A 419 -11.46 -12.36 15.43
CA ARG A 419 -11.87 -13.77 15.29
C ARG A 419 -12.05 -14.21 13.82
N LYS A 420 -11.24 -13.67 12.91
CA LYS A 420 -11.27 -13.99 11.45
C LYS A 420 -11.13 -15.48 11.18
N TRP A 421 -10.21 -16.14 11.88
CA TRP A 421 -10.14 -17.59 11.97
C TRP A 421 -10.29 -18.00 13.43
N GLN A 422 -10.87 -19.17 13.67
CA GLN A 422 -11.09 -19.70 15.01
C GLN A 422 -10.40 -21.05 15.17
N PHE A 423 -9.77 -21.27 16.32
CA PHE A 423 -9.15 -22.55 16.64
C PHE A 423 -10.21 -23.66 16.75
N PRO A 424 -9.99 -24.83 16.12
CA PRO A 424 -10.88 -25.99 16.22
C PRO A 424 -11.09 -26.42 17.68
N GLN A 425 -12.23 -27.05 17.94
CA GLN A 425 -12.52 -27.66 19.24
C GLN A 425 -11.47 -28.72 19.60
N GLY A 426 -11.02 -28.71 20.86
CA GLY A 426 -9.99 -29.62 21.38
C GLY A 426 -8.55 -29.13 21.18
N THR A 427 -8.34 -27.91 20.68
CA THR A 427 -7.00 -27.34 20.54
C THR A 427 -6.44 -26.94 21.90
N VAL A 428 -5.41 -27.65 22.38
CA VAL A 428 -4.73 -27.35 23.66
C VAL A 428 -3.26 -27.06 23.41
N ILE A 429 -2.70 -26.05 24.08
CA ILE A 429 -1.27 -25.75 24.12
C ILE A 429 -0.72 -25.99 25.53
N ARG A 430 0.27 -26.88 25.66
CA ARG A 430 0.89 -27.25 26.95
C ARG A 430 1.94 -26.22 27.40
N PRO A 431 2.31 -26.21 28.69
CA PRO A 431 3.41 -25.37 29.18
C PRO A 431 4.69 -25.58 28.37
N GLY A 432 5.31 -24.49 27.90
CA GLY A 432 6.52 -24.53 27.08
C GLY A 432 6.32 -25.05 25.65
N GLU A 433 5.09 -25.35 25.22
CA GLU A 433 4.81 -25.80 23.86
C GLU A 433 4.75 -24.61 22.88
N PHE A 434 5.35 -24.79 21.71
CA PHE A 434 5.15 -23.97 20.53
C PHE A 434 4.09 -24.59 19.62
N LYS A 435 3.18 -23.78 19.09
CA LYS A 435 2.11 -24.24 18.22
C LYS A 435 2.09 -23.41 16.94
N VAL A 436 2.45 -24.02 15.82
CA VAL A 436 2.50 -23.40 14.50
C VAL A 436 1.14 -23.48 13.80
N ILE A 437 0.68 -22.35 13.26
CA ILE A 437 -0.54 -22.22 12.47
C ILE A 437 -0.13 -21.84 11.05
N ARG A 438 -0.52 -22.67 10.07
CA ARG A 438 -0.30 -22.40 8.65
C ARG A 438 -1.33 -21.37 8.16
N LEU A 439 -0.86 -20.33 7.48
CA LEU A 439 -1.70 -19.28 6.88
C LEU A 439 -1.71 -19.46 5.36
N ASN A 440 -2.40 -20.50 4.89
CA ASN A 440 -2.35 -20.99 3.50
C ASN A 440 -3.64 -20.72 2.69
N LYS A 441 -4.55 -19.88 3.21
CA LYS A 441 -5.88 -19.64 2.61
C LYS A 441 -6.68 -20.95 2.44
N SER A 442 -6.64 -21.83 3.43
CA SER A 442 -7.33 -23.12 3.39
C SER A 442 -8.83 -22.94 3.11
N LYS A 443 -9.38 -23.85 2.29
CA LYS A 443 -10.84 -23.97 2.03
C LYS A 443 -11.55 -24.78 3.11
N GLU A 444 -10.81 -25.51 3.95
CA GLU A 444 -11.31 -26.26 5.10
C GLU A 444 -10.68 -25.73 6.40
N PRO A 445 -10.80 -24.43 6.70
CA PRO A 445 -10.17 -23.84 7.86
C PRO A 445 -10.87 -24.34 9.14
N GLY A 446 -10.13 -24.98 10.04
CA GLY A 446 -10.63 -25.29 11.38
C GLY A 446 -11.40 -26.61 11.54
N SER A 447 -11.19 -27.60 10.65
CA SER A 447 -11.86 -28.91 10.73
C SER A 447 -11.29 -29.86 11.78
N ASP A 448 -10.02 -29.68 12.18
CA ASP A 448 -9.31 -30.59 13.10
C ASP A 448 -8.21 -29.86 13.90
N ALA A 449 -8.14 -30.14 15.22
CA ALA A 449 -7.08 -29.66 16.11
C ALA A 449 -5.69 -30.25 15.78
N SER A 450 -5.63 -31.34 15.00
CA SER A 450 -4.38 -31.91 14.48
C SER A 450 -3.82 -31.14 13.27
N MET A 451 -4.64 -30.30 12.62
CA MET A 451 -4.29 -29.57 11.39
C MET A 451 -4.69 -28.09 11.47
N LEU A 452 -3.81 -27.27 12.04
CA LEU A 452 -4.06 -25.83 12.20
C LEU A 452 -3.74 -25.06 10.92
N GLN A 453 -4.78 -24.79 10.13
CA GLN A 453 -4.69 -24.04 8.87
C GLN A 453 -5.74 -22.93 8.80
N ALA A 454 -5.30 -21.70 8.60
CA ALA A 454 -6.16 -20.53 8.52
C ALA A 454 -6.60 -20.19 7.08
N SER A 455 -7.72 -19.47 6.98
CA SER A 455 -8.35 -19.05 5.72
C SER A 455 -7.74 -17.80 5.09
N TYR A 456 -6.62 -17.30 5.61
CA TYR A 456 -5.92 -16.10 5.11
C TYR A 456 -4.40 -16.33 5.08
N ALA A 457 -3.66 -15.30 4.63
CA ALA A 457 -2.20 -15.23 4.54
C ALA A 457 -1.76 -13.80 4.90
N LEU A 458 -0.49 -13.61 5.24
CA LEU A 458 0.03 -12.30 5.66
C LEU A 458 0.50 -11.46 4.46
N LYS A 459 0.46 -10.15 4.59
CA LYS A 459 1.05 -9.23 3.62
C LYS A 459 2.55 -9.08 3.85
N ARG A 460 3.32 -9.20 2.76
CA ARG A 460 4.75 -8.89 2.73
C ARG A 460 5.05 -7.46 3.18
N ALA A 461 4.25 -6.50 2.70
CA ALA A 461 4.43 -5.07 2.98
C ALA A 461 4.16 -4.70 4.45
N GLY A 462 3.68 -5.64 5.27
CA GLY A 462 3.28 -5.35 6.64
C GLY A 462 2.01 -4.50 6.71
N GLY A 463 1.89 -3.74 7.81
CA GLY A 463 0.74 -2.89 8.11
C GLY A 463 -0.50 -3.64 8.63
N GLU A 464 -0.40 -4.97 8.74
CA GLU A 464 -1.38 -5.83 9.39
C GLU A 464 -1.00 -6.04 10.85
N THR A 465 -1.98 -6.35 11.68
CA THR A 465 -1.74 -6.68 13.09
C THR A 465 -2.24 -8.10 13.31
N VAL A 466 -1.32 -9.02 13.59
CA VAL A 466 -1.71 -10.37 14.00
C VAL A 466 -2.27 -10.28 15.41
N THR A 467 -3.47 -10.81 15.62
CA THR A 467 -4.14 -10.77 16.94
C THR A 467 -4.52 -12.15 17.40
N LEU A 468 -4.33 -12.42 18.70
CA LEU A 468 -4.90 -13.55 19.42
C LEU A 468 -6.03 -13.02 20.30
N SER A 469 -7.20 -13.65 20.28
CA SER A 469 -8.36 -13.20 21.06
C SER A 469 -9.12 -14.34 21.71
N PHE A 470 -9.76 -14.05 22.85
CA PHE A 470 -10.70 -14.97 23.48
C PHE A 470 -11.95 -15.25 22.60
N PRO A 471 -12.77 -16.26 22.94
CA PRO A 471 -14.02 -16.54 22.24
C PRO A 471 -15.05 -15.39 22.26
N ASP A 472 -14.97 -14.46 23.22
CA ASP A 472 -15.81 -13.25 23.26
C ASP A 472 -15.34 -12.15 22.28
N GLY A 473 -14.18 -12.32 21.65
CA GLY A 473 -13.57 -11.35 20.72
C GLY A 473 -12.59 -10.39 21.37
N ARG A 474 -12.39 -10.46 22.69
CA ARG A 474 -11.39 -9.63 23.38
C ARG A 474 -9.98 -10.05 22.96
N VAL A 475 -9.21 -9.12 22.38
CA VAL A 475 -7.81 -9.33 22.01
C VAL A 475 -6.96 -9.41 23.28
N ILE A 476 -6.12 -10.44 23.36
CA ILE A 476 -5.25 -10.74 24.51
C ILE A 476 -3.76 -10.63 24.18
N ASP A 477 -3.42 -10.72 22.89
CA ASP A 477 -2.09 -10.42 22.40
C ASP A 477 -2.17 -9.92 20.96
N LYS A 478 -1.20 -9.10 20.58
CA LYS A 478 -1.07 -8.59 19.22
C LYS A 478 0.39 -8.46 18.81
N MET A 479 0.64 -8.62 17.52
CA MET A 479 1.94 -8.40 16.89
C MET A 479 1.73 -7.53 15.65
N PRO A 480 2.10 -6.24 15.68
CA PRO A 480 2.14 -5.41 14.49
C PRO A 480 3.17 -5.96 13.51
N MET A 481 2.75 -6.25 12.29
CA MET A 481 3.62 -6.83 11.26
C MET A 481 4.31 -5.72 10.48
N PRO A 482 5.65 -5.66 10.49
CA PRO A 482 6.39 -4.76 9.62
C PRO A 482 6.47 -5.32 8.20
N GLU A 483 7.09 -4.58 7.28
CA GLU A 483 7.54 -5.19 6.03
C GLU A 483 8.51 -6.33 6.35
N LEU A 484 8.24 -7.50 5.79
CA LEU A 484 9.08 -8.69 5.94
C LEU A 484 9.65 -9.13 4.59
N PRO A 485 10.97 -9.08 4.40
CA PRO A 485 11.61 -9.73 3.27
C PRO A 485 11.31 -11.24 3.25
N ALA A 486 11.39 -11.84 2.06
CA ALA A 486 11.21 -13.28 1.93
C ALA A 486 12.20 -14.03 2.82
N ASN A 487 11.71 -15.07 3.49
CA ASN A 487 12.49 -15.92 4.38
C ASN A 487 13.01 -15.26 5.67
N ILE A 488 12.51 -14.07 6.03
CA ILE A 488 12.76 -13.41 7.31
C ILE A 488 11.49 -13.49 8.16
N SER A 489 11.63 -13.94 9.40
CA SER A 489 10.54 -13.97 10.38
C SER A 489 10.64 -12.80 11.36
N TYR A 490 9.54 -12.55 12.06
CA TYR A 490 9.38 -11.48 13.03
C TYR A 490 8.75 -12.03 14.30
N GLY A 491 9.23 -11.63 15.46
CA GLY A 491 8.79 -12.27 16.69
C GLY A 491 9.47 -11.77 17.95
N ARG A 492 9.26 -12.51 19.02
CA ARG A 492 9.74 -12.20 20.38
C ARG A 492 11.00 -12.99 20.71
N THR A 493 11.63 -12.64 21.84
CA THR A 493 12.72 -13.46 22.40
C THR A 493 12.56 -13.58 23.91
N ASN A 494 13.19 -14.59 24.50
CA ASN A 494 13.25 -14.72 25.95
C ASN A 494 14.23 -13.73 26.62
N THR A 495 15.07 -13.03 25.85
CA THR A 495 16.18 -12.20 26.40
C THR A 495 15.92 -10.70 26.34
N LYS A 496 15.00 -10.25 25.49
CA LYS A 496 14.69 -8.83 25.25
C LYS A 496 13.18 -8.62 25.10
N ASN A 497 12.70 -7.48 25.58
CA ASN A 497 11.31 -7.04 25.35
C ASN A 497 11.17 -6.42 23.96
N GLY A 498 9.95 -6.45 23.40
CA GLY A 498 9.67 -5.97 22.05
C GLY A 498 9.79 -7.04 20.98
N PHE A 499 9.64 -6.60 19.73
CA PHE A 499 9.64 -7.45 18.55
C PHE A 499 10.90 -7.24 17.71
N PHE A 500 11.40 -8.31 17.12
CA PHE A 500 12.64 -8.34 16.37
C PHE A 500 12.50 -9.19 15.11
N TYR A 501 13.41 -8.97 14.18
CA TYR A 501 13.55 -9.80 13.00
C TYR A 501 14.54 -10.94 13.24
N PHE A 502 14.38 -12.04 12.49
CA PHE A 502 15.27 -13.19 12.53
C PHE A 502 15.63 -13.66 11.12
N ASN A 503 16.93 -13.92 10.90
CA ASN A 503 17.44 -14.42 9.61
C ASN A 503 17.11 -15.90 9.37
N ALA A 504 16.85 -16.65 10.43
CA ALA A 504 16.46 -18.05 10.38
C ALA A 504 15.15 -18.17 11.17
N ALA A 505 14.11 -18.65 10.49
CA ALA A 505 12.83 -18.89 11.13
C ALA A 505 12.88 -20.23 11.90
N THR A 506 12.19 -20.28 13.04
CA THR A 506 12.35 -21.35 14.04
C THR A 506 11.01 -21.99 14.44
N PRO A 507 10.19 -22.45 13.48
CA PRO A 507 8.90 -23.05 13.81
C PRO A 507 9.08 -24.27 14.71
N GLY A 508 8.43 -24.24 15.87
CA GLY A 508 8.44 -25.28 16.90
C GLY A 508 9.52 -25.11 17.98
N GLU A 509 10.38 -24.10 17.88
CA GLU A 509 11.56 -23.93 18.72
C GLU A 509 11.73 -22.46 19.17
N ASP A 510 12.64 -22.20 20.11
CA ASP A 510 12.97 -20.84 20.51
C ASP A 510 13.60 -20.02 19.36
N ASN A 511 13.22 -18.74 19.28
CA ASN A 511 13.71 -17.83 18.25
C ASN A 511 15.23 -17.62 18.32
N ALA A 512 15.84 -17.51 17.13
CA ALA A 512 17.28 -17.32 16.94
C ALA A 512 17.78 -15.93 17.39
N THR A 513 18.98 -15.53 16.97
CA THR A 513 19.55 -14.21 17.33
C THR A 513 18.74 -13.08 16.70
N PRO A 514 18.14 -12.16 17.50
CA PRO A 514 17.32 -11.07 16.98
C PRO A 514 18.17 -9.95 16.37
N PHE A 515 17.60 -9.23 15.41
CA PHE A 515 18.09 -7.92 14.98
C PHE A 515 16.96 -6.88 14.90
N ALA A 516 17.31 -5.60 15.05
CA ALA A 516 16.33 -4.52 15.23
C ALA A 516 15.61 -4.12 13.93
N GLY A 517 16.24 -4.32 12.78
CA GLY A 517 15.67 -3.98 11.48
C GLY A 517 16.71 -3.89 10.38
N PHE A 518 16.35 -3.20 9.30
CA PHE A 518 17.19 -2.99 8.13
C PHE A 518 17.60 -1.52 8.03
N ALA A 519 18.82 -1.26 7.55
CA ALA A 519 19.24 0.08 7.17
C ALA A 519 18.36 0.62 6.03
N GLN A 520 18.23 1.95 5.93
CA GLN A 520 17.48 2.57 4.83
C GLN A 520 18.12 2.26 3.47
N THR A 521 17.29 2.02 2.45
CA THR A 521 17.79 1.81 1.09
C THR A 521 18.39 3.10 0.54
N PRO A 522 19.60 3.06 -0.07
CA PRO A 522 20.19 4.23 -0.71
C PRO A 522 19.28 4.83 -1.78
N VAL A 523 19.20 6.16 -1.83
CA VAL A 523 18.56 6.91 -2.91
C VAL A 523 19.62 7.23 -3.96
N LEU A 524 19.29 6.97 -5.22
CA LEU A 524 20.14 7.28 -6.37
C LEU A 524 19.58 8.55 -7.04
N SER A 525 20.45 9.54 -7.27
CA SER A 525 20.08 10.84 -7.87
C SER A 525 19.45 10.73 -9.27
N HIS A 526 19.71 9.63 -9.98
CA HIS A 526 19.18 9.35 -11.32
C HIS A 526 18.55 7.95 -11.35
N ALA A 527 17.35 7.84 -11.92
CA ALA A 527 16.69 6.55 -12.12
C ALA A 527 17.42 5.69 -13.17
N GLY A 528 17.24 4.36 -13.14
CA GLY A 528 17.64 3.49 -14.26
C GLY A 528 16.91 3.90 -15.54
N GLY A 529 17.58 3.83 -16.69
CA GLY A 529 17.01 4.34 -17.92
C GLY A 529 17.98 4.45 -19.10
N LEU A 530 17.48 5.09 -20.16
CA LEU A 530 18.22 5.36 -21.40
C LEU A 530 18.82 6.77 -21.35
N TYR A 531 20.12 6.88 -21.58
CA TYR A 531 20.84 8.15 -21.48
C TYR A 531 21.71 8.42 -22.72
N LYS A 532 21.63 9.65 -23.23
CA LYS A 532 22.38 10.11 -24.41
C LYS A 532 23.74 10.72 -24.05
N GLU A 533 23.90 11.16 -22.81
CA GLU A 533 25.12 11.82 -22.29
C GLU A 533 25.61 11.11 -21.02
N ASN A 534 26.88 11.33 -20.65
CA ASN A 534 27.40 10.82 -19.38
C ASN A 534 26.59 11.41 -18.22
N ILE A 535 26.34 10.62 -17.19
CA ILE A 535 25.68 11.08 -15.96
C ILE A 535 26.65 10.98 -14.78
N LEU A 536 26.49 11.88 -13.82
CA LEU A 536 27.19 11.83 -12.55
C LEU A 536 26.21 11.32 -11.49
N LEU A 537 26.33 10.06 -11.11
CA LEU A 537 25.41 9.39 -10.20
C LEU A 537 25.83 9.62 -8.74
N GLU A 538 25.07 10.46 -8.06
CA GLU A 538 25.14 10.61 -6.61
C GLU A 538 24.25 9.58 -5.90
N MET A 539 24.73 9.06 -4.76
CA MET A 539 23.99 8.17 -3.86
C MET A 539 23.93 8.78 -2.47
N SER A 540 22.76 8.77 -1.84
CA SER A 540 22.55 9.31 -0.49
C SER A 540 21.76 8.36 0.39
N VAL A 541 22.01 8.41 1.70
CA VAL A 541 21.29 7.68 2.75
C VAL A 541 21.41 8.46 4.05
N GLU A 542 20.68 8.07 5.09
CA GLU A 542 20.79 8.68 6.42
C GLU A 542 22.23 8.72 6.97
N ASP A 543 22.54 9.77 7.74
CA ASP A 543 23.84 9.99 8.38
C ASP A 543 24.28 8.79 9.23
N GLY A 544 25.58 8.51 9.20
CA GLY A 544 26.20 7.40 9.92
C GLY A 544 26.07 6.03 9.23
N SER A 545 25.46 5.97 8.03
CA SER A 545 25.43 4.74 7.22
C SER A 545 26.57 4.66 6.21
N LEU A 546 27.03 3.45 5.93
CA LEU A 546 27.99 3.11 4.88
C LEU A 546 27.24 2.63 3.63
N ILE A 547 27.41 3.30 2.49
CA ILE A 547 26.92 2.80 1.20
C ILE A 547 28.01 1.95 0.53
N ARG A 548 27.65 0.75 0.06
CA ARG A 548 28.46 -0.04 -0.88
C ARG A 548 27.69 -0.34 -2.16
N TYR A 549 28.42 -0.40 -3.27
CA TYR A 549 27.86 -0.70 -4.58
C TYR A 549 28.71 -1.67 -5.40
N THR A 550 28.08 -2.32 -6.38
CA THR A 550 28.69 -3.24 -7.33
C THR A 550 28.24 -2.89 -8.74
N LEU A 551 29.06 -3.26 -9.74
CA LEU A 551 28.84 -2.94 -11.15
C LEU A 551 28.73 -4.18 -12.05
N ASP A 552 28.92 -5.36 -11.48
CA ASP A 552 28.94 -6.67 -12.17
C ASP A 552 27.63 -7.46 -12.01
N GLY A 553 26.66 -6.87 -11.29
CA GLY A 553 25.39 -7.48 -10.95
C GLY A 553 25.40 -8.30 -9.66
N SER A 554 26.53 -8.44 -8.94
CA SER A 554 26.56 -9.12 -7.63
C SER A 554 25.86 -8.31 -6.54
N THR A 555 25.29 -8.95 -5.51
CA THR A 555 24.68 -8.20 -4.39
C THR A 555 25.78 -7.57 -3.52
N PRO A 556 25.73 -6.25 -3.25
CA PRO A 556 26.67 -5.64 -2.31
C PRO A 556 26.54 -6.25 -0.90
N THR A 557 27.65 -6.48 -0.23
CA THR A 557 27.71 -6.91 1.18
C THR A 557 28.77 -6.07 1.91
N LEU A 558 28.96 -6.28 3.21
CA LEU A 558 30.08 -5.66 3.92
C LEU A 558 31.45 -6.12 3.37
N GLU A 559 31.50 -7.27 2.71
CA GLU A 559 32.72 -7.89 2.16
C GLU A 559 32.80 -7.78 0.62
N ASN A 560 31.67 -7.58 -0.05
CA ASN A 560 31.56 -7.49 -1.51
C ASN A 560 31.09 -6.10 -1.98
N GLY A 561 31.82 -5.50 -2.91
CA GLY A 561 31.50 -4.19 -3.51
C GLY A 561 32.37 -3.03 -3.02
N GLN A 562 32.30 -1.92 -3.74
CA GLN A 562 33.08 -0.70 -3.49
C GLN A 562 32.35 0.22 -2.50
N VAL A 563 33.09 0.90 -1.63
CA VAL A 563 32.54 1.95 -0.77
C VAL A 563 32.24 3.19 -1.62
N TYR A 564 31.07 3.79 -1.43
CA TYR A 564 30.71 5.04 -2.10
C TYR A 564 31.28 6.23 -1.32
N GLU A 565 32.26 6.93 -1.91
CA GLU A 565 32.94 8.09 -1.31
C GLU A 565 32.70 9.38 -2.10
N ARG A 566 32.37 9.27 -3.38
CA ARG A 566 32.15 10.38 -4.31
C ARG A 566 31.20 9.97 -5.42
N PRO A 567 30.57 10.93 -6.12
CA PRO A 567 29.69 10.63 -7.24
C PRO A 567 30.35 9.76 -8.31
N LEU A 568 29.59 8.80 -8.85
CA LEU A 568 30.05 7.83 -9.83
C LEU A 568 29.74 8.32 -11.25
N GLU A 569 30.76 8.54 -12.08
CA GLU A 569 30.54 8.85 -13.48
C GLU A 569 30.11 7.60 -14.26
N ILE A 570 28.92 7.63 -14.85
CA ILE A 570 28.41 6.59 -15.75
C ILE A 570 28.60 7.07 -17.19
N SER A 571 29.57 6.49 -17.88
CA SER A 571 29.93 6.86 -19.25
C SER A 571 29.76 5.72 -20.27
N SER A 572 29.36 4.54 -19.82
CA SER A 572 29.05 3.35 -20.61
C SER A 572 27.91 2.57 -19.98
N THR A 573 27.20 1.74 -20.75
CA THR A 573 26.11 0.93 -20.20
C THR A 573 26.60 0.03 -19.07
N MET A 574 25.95 0.11 -17.91
CA MET A 574 26.24 -0.72 -16.76
C MET A 574 25.04 -0.85 -15.82
N VAL A 575 25.07 -1.88 -14.99
CA VAL A 575 24.16 -2.00 -13.85
C VAL A 575 24.86 -1.44 -12.61
N VAL A 576 24.12 -0.70 -11.79
CA VAL A 576 24.57 -0.31 -10.44
C VAL A 576 23.65 -0.97 -9.44
N ARG A 577 24.22 -1.77 -8.55
CA ARG A 577 23.51 -2.28 -7.37
C ARG A 577 24.10 -1.64 -6.13
N ALA A 578 23.28 -1.09 -5.24
CA ALA A 578 23.75 -0.44 -4.01
C ALA A 578 22.96 -0.89 -2.77
N ARG A 579 23.63 -0.89 -1.62
CA ARG A 579 23.04 -1.13 -0.29
C ARG A 579 23.70 -0.25 0.75
N ALA A 580 22.94 0.10 1.78
CA ALA A 580 23.46 0.77 2.97
C ALA A 580 23.63 -0.22 4.12
N PHE A 581 24.59 0.08 4.99
CA PHE A 581 24.89 -0.66 6.20
C PHE A 581 25.03 0.32 7.36
N LYS A 582 24.37 0.03 8.48
CA LYS A 582 24.43 0.83 9.70
C LYS A 582 24.59 -0.09 10.90
N ALA A 583 25.41 0.32 11.87
CA ALA A 583 25.68 -0.50 13.04
C ALA A 583 24.38 -0.87 13.77
N GLY A 584 24.23 -2.15 14.16
CA GLY A 584 23.03 -2.66 14.84
C GLY A 584 21.86 -3.05 13.93
N LEU A 585 21.94 -2.79 12.62
CA LEU A 585 20.92 -3.15 11.63
C LEU A 585 21.47 -4.15 10.60
N GLN A 586 20.57 -4.87 9.92
CA GLN A 586 20.91 -5.60 8.71
C GLN A 586 21.07 -4.64 7.53
N GLY A 587 21.86 -5.04 6.53
CA GLY A 587 22.03 -4.24 5.32
C GLY A 587 20.69 -4.02 4.62
N SER A 588 20.49 -2.83 4.04
CA SER A 588 19.25 -2.43 3.38
C SER A 588 18.82 -3.40 2.27
N ALA A 589 17.59 -3.24 1.75
CA ALA A 589 17.24 -3.81 0.46
C ALA A 589 18.21 -3.29 -0.62
N THR A 590 18.45 -4.09 -1.66
CA THR A 590 19.33 -3.70 -2.76
C THR A 590 18.56 -2.85 -3.76
N VAL A 591 18.99 -1.61 -3.97
CA VAL A 591 18.57 -0.83 -5.13
C VAL A 591 19.36 -1.32 -6.35
N THR A 592 18.69 -1.52 -7.48
CA THR A 592 19.29 -2.02 -8.73
C THR A 592 18.76 -1.16 -9.87
N ASN A 593 19.65 -0.44 -10.54
CA ASN A 593 19.33 0.38 -11.70
C ASN A 593 20.29 0.04 -12.84
N THR A 594 19.77 -0.18 -14.03
CA THR A 594 20.60 -0.26 -15.25
C THR A 594 20.58 1.08 -15.97
N TYR A 595 21.77 1.61 -16.23
CA TYR A 595 21.98 2.85 -17.00
C TYR A 595 22.47 2.46 -18.38
N VAL A 596 21.62 2.61 -19.38
CA VAL A 596 21.91 2.22 -20.76
C VAL A 596 22.35 3.48 -21.52
N MET A 597 23.61 3.50 -21.97
CA MET A 597 24.29 4.72 -22.43
C MET A 597 24.60 4.67 -23.92
N LYS A 598 24.55 5.83 -24.59
CA LYS A 598 25.21 6.10 -25.89
C LYS A 598 24.82 5.17 -27.04
N THR A 599 23.66 4.52 -26.96
CA THR A 599 23.16 3.66 -28.04
C THR A 599 21.89 4.25 -28.64
N TYR A 600 21.82 4.26 -29.96
CA TYR A 600 20.63 4.63 -30.73
C TYR A 600 19.75 3.40 -30.81
N TYR A 601 18.77 3.29 -29.91
CA TYR A 601 17.90 2.12 -29.91
C TYR A 601 16.80 2.29 -30.95
N THR A 602 16.67 1.32 -31.84
CA THR A 602 15.50 1.20 -32.72
C THR A 602 14.41 0.34 -32.10
N MET A 603 14.65 -0.20 -30.90
CA MET A 603 13.78 -1.13 -30.18
C MET A 603 13.79 -0.85 -28.67
N PRO A 604 12.75 -1.25 -27.94
CA PRO A 604 12.77 -1.25 -26.49
C PRO A 604 13.91 -2.11 -25.92
N VAL A 605 14.38 -1.74 -24.74
CA VAL A 605 15.49 -2.42 -24.04
C VAL A 605 14.95 -3.18 -22.85
N VAL A 606 15.39 -4.43 -22.67
CA VAL A 606 15.13 -5.23 -21.47
C VAL A 606 16.43 -5.57 -20.77
N CYS A 607 16.59 -5.16 -19.52
CA CYS A 607 17.77 -5.45 -18.72
C CYS A 607 17.43 -6.55 -17.71
N LEU A 608 18.27 -7.58 -17.65
CA LEU A 608 18.23 -8.63 -16.64
C LEU A 608 19.48 -8.55 -15.77
N THR A 609 19.29 -8.53 -14.45
CA THR A 609 20.37 -8.50 -13.48
C THR A 609 20.23 -9.65 -12.49
N THR A 610 21.32 -10.36 -12.21
CA THR A 610 21.36 -11.44 -11.20
C THR A 610 22.80 -11.64 -10.71
N GLU A 611 22.98 -12.47 -9.68
CA GLU A 611 24.31 -12.84 -9.20
C GLU A 611 25.14 -13.46 -10.33
N PRO A 612 26.42 -13.06 -10.53
CA PRO A 612 27.27 -13.64 -11.56
C PRO A 612 27.32 -15.18 -11.50
N GLU A 613 27.41 -15.76 -10.31
CA GLU A 613 27.43 -17.22 -10.11
C GLU A 613 26.14 -17.90 -10.62
N THR A 614 24.99 -17.23 -10.54
CA THR A 614 23.73 -17.75 -11.08
C THR A 614 23.79 -17.97 -12.61
N LEU A 615 24.64 -17.20 -13.30
CA LEU A 615 24.89 -17.33 -14.74
C LEU A 615 26.05 -18.28 -15.04
N TRP A 616 27.18 -18.13 -14.34
CA TRP A 616 28.48 -18.63 -14.81
C TRP A 616 29.08 -19.77 -13.99
N SER A 617 28.49 -20.14 -12.84
CA SER A 617 28.95 -21.28 -12.02
C SER A 617 29.10 -22.55 -12.86
N ASN A 618 30.24 -23.23 -12.78
CA ASN A 618 30.44 -24.50 -13.47
C ASN A 618 29.71 -25.68 -12.80
N VAL A 619 29.08 -25.46 -11.65
CA VAL A 619 28.33 -26.48 -10.92
C VAL A 619 26.85 -26.44 -11.31
N ASP A 620 26.28 -25.23 -11.40
CA ASP A 620 24.85 -25.06 -11.62
C ASP A 620 24.49 -23.80 -12.44
N GLY A 621 25.45 -23.00 -12.89
CA GLY A 621 25.22 -21.75 -13.63
C GLY A 621 24.35 -21.94 -14.87
N MET A 622 23.41 -21.01 -15.11
CA MET A 622 22.41 -21.20 -16.17
C MET A 622 22.99 -21.07 -17.58
N TYR A 623 24.17 -20.45 -17.76
CA TYR A 623 24.86 -20.37 -19.05
C TYR A 623 26.12 -21.25 -19.14
N ALA A 624 26.59 -21.81 -18.03
CA ALA A 624 27.81 -22.61 -18.00
C ALA A 624 27.61 -23.98 -18.67
N ALA A 625 28.59 -24.41 -19.47
CA ALA A 625 28.64 -25.76 -20.02
C ALA A 625 28.95 -26.81 -18.93
N GLY A 626 29.71 -26.42 -17.91
CA GLY A 626 30.26 -27.30 -16.88
C GLY A 626 31.75 -27.56 -17.09
N GLU A 627 32.42 -27.97 -16.01
CA GLU A 627 33.85 -28.26 -16.03
C GLU A 627 34.19 -29.39 -17.03
N GLY A 628 35.18 -29.16 -17.89
CA GLY A 628 35.65 -30.15 -18.87
C GLY A 628 34.71 -30.40 -20.06
N VAL A 629 33.64 -29.64 -20.23
CA VAL A 629 32.69 -29.79 -21.35
C VAL A 629 33.10 -28.92 -22.54
N ASP A 630 33.58 -29.54 -23.61
CA ASP A 630 33.82 -28.88 -24.90
C ASP A 630 32.60 -29.00 -25.82
N LEU A 631 31.86 -27.89 -25.98
CA LEU A 631 30.67 -27.83 -26.84
C LEU A 631 30.96 -28.04 -28.32
N ALA A 632 32.20 -27.78 -28.79
CA ALA A 632 32.57 -27.97 -30.19
C ALA A 632 32.76 -29.45 -30.55
N SER A 633 33.01 -30.31 -29.56
CA SER A 633 33.23 -31.75 -29.75
C SER A 633 31.97 -32.55 -30.09
N TYR A 634 30.78 -32.01 -29.81
CA TYR A 634 29.51 -32.68 -30.07
C TYR A 634 29.23 -32.75 -31.57
N LYS A 635 28.59 -33.84 -32.02
CA LYS A 635 28.22 -34.00 -33.43
C LYS A 635 26.99 -33.17 -33.83
N ASN A 636 25.98 -33.13 -32.96
CA ASN A 636 24.72 -32.45 -33.22
C ASN A 636 24.01 -32.12 -31.89
N ILE A 637 23.14 -31.12 -31.93
CA ILE A 637 22.19 -30.85 -30.85
C ILE A 637 21.04 -31.88 -30.84
N PRO A 638 20.40 -32.16 -29.70
CA PRO A 638 20.74 -31.65 -28.38
C PRO A 638 22.05 -32.24 -27.85
N PHE A 639 22.89 -31.41 -27.23
CA PHE A 639 24.14 -31.86 -26.62
C PHE A 639 23.84 -32.76 -25.43
N ARG A 640 24.18 -34.04 -25.59
CA ARG A 640 23.98 -35.12 -24.62
C ARG A 640 25.27 -35.91 -24.54
N ASN A 641 25.68 -36.27 -23.32
CA ASN A 641 26.87 -37.08 -22.98
C ASN A 641 28.25 -36.44 -23.27
N PRO A 642 28.86 -35.76 -22.29
CA PRO A 642 28.25 -35.36 -21.02
C PRO A 642 27.09 -34.39 -21.26
N THR A 643 26.11 -34.31 -20.36
CA THR A 643 25.02 -33.34 -20.51
C THR A 643 25.47 -32.00 -19.94
N PRO A 644 25.50 -30.91 -20.73
CA PRO A 644 25.94 -29.61 -20.22
C PRO A 644 25.10 -29.13 -19.02
N ILE A 645 25.75 -28.45 -18.08
CA ILE A 645 25.16 -27.96 -16.82
C ILE A 645 23.94 -27.06 -17.07
N TYR A 646 24.01 -26.14 -18.04
CA TYR A 646 22.87 -25.31 -18.42
C TYR A 646 21.63 -26.12 -18.86
N ARG A 647 21.77 -27.37 -19.38
CA ARG A 647 20.62 -28.22 -19.72
C ARG A 647 19.98 -28.83 -18.47
N GLN A 648 20.78 -29.10 -17.45
CA GLN A 648 20.34 -29.72 -16.19
C GLN A 648 19.70 -28.68 -15.26
N PHE A 649 20.38 -27.54 -15.07
CA PHE A 649 20.01 -26.54 -14.06
C PHE A 649 19.49 -25.23 -14.66
N GLY A 650 19.85 -24.90 -15.90
CA GLY A 650 19.55 -23.58 -16.46
C GLY A 650 18.06 -23.28 -16.61
N LYS A 651 17.18 -24.29 -16.64
CA LYS A 651 15.71 -24.09 -16.66
C LYS A 651 15.12 -23.78 -15.29
N ILE A 652 15.86 -23.91 -14.20
CA ILE A 652 15.38 -23.59 -12.85
C ILE A 652 15.18 -22.07 -12.78
N HIS A 653 14.06 -21.65 -12.19
CA HIS A 653 13.82 -20.23 -11.94
C HIS A 653 14.73 -19.76 -10.80
N ARG A 654 15.48 -18.69 -11.02
CA ARG A 654 16.36 -18.08 -10.03
C ARG A 654 16.00 -16.61 -9.81
N PRO A 655 16.27 -16.06 -8.62
CA PRO A 655 16.04 -14.65 -8.35
C PRO A 655 16.86 -13.74 -9.26
N GLY A 656 16.30 -12.59 -9.58
CA GLY A 656 17.00 -11.51 -10.27
C GLY A 656 16.16 -10.25 -10.31
N TYR A 657 16.58 -9.29 -11.12
CA TYR A 657 15.92 -8.01 -11.32
C TYR A 657 15.68 -7.81 -12.82
N GLY A 658 14.50 -7.31 -13.17
CA GLY A 658 14.12 -7.05 -14.55
C GLY A 658 13.69 -5.60 -14.72
N GLU A 659 14.26 -4.95 -15.72
CA GLU A 659 13.91 -3.59 -16.14
C GLU A 659 13.56 -3.59 -17.62
N MET A 660 12.62 -2.74 -18.04
CA MET A 660 12.35 -2.49 -19.45
C MET A 660 12.21 -1.00 -19.71
N PHE A 661 12.89 -0.52 -20.75
CA PHE A 661 12.92 0.88 -21.15
C PHE A 661 12.50 1.05 -22.61
N GLU A 662 11.98 2.23 -22.93
CA GLU A 662 11.53 2.58 -24.27
C GLU A 662 11.84 4.05 -24.53
N GLU A 663 12.26 4.39 -25.75
CA GLU A 663 12.57 5.77 -26.10
C GLU A 663 11.32 6.66 -25.94
N GLY A 664 11.50 7.86 -25.38
CA GLY A 664 10.42 8.81 -25.15
C GLY A 664 9.61 8.58 -23.86
N LYS A 665 9.89 7.51 -23.09
CA LYS A 665 9.32 7.33 -21.75
C LYS A 665 10.32 7.76 -20.68
N GLU A 666 9.87 8.61 -19.76
CA GLU A 666 10.66 9.07 -18.61
C GLU A 666 10.84 7.97 -17.54
N THR A 667 9.92 7.00 -17.50
CA THR A 667 9.93 5.89 -16.54
C THR A 667 10.06 4.54 -17.22
N ALA A 668 10.63 3.58 -16.49
CA ALA A 668 10.70 2.19 -16.92
C ALA A 668 9.29 1.63 -17.14
N VAL A 669 9.10 0.85 -18.22
CA VAL A 669 7.86 0.09 -18.47
C VAL A 669 7.58 -0.87 -17.32
N PHE A 670 8.63 -1.51 -16.79
CA PHE A 670 8.60 -2.16 -15.49
C PHE A 670 10.01 -2.13 -14.89
N SER A 671 10.11 -2.12 -13.56
CA SER A 671 11.37 -2.24 -12.81
C SER A 671 11.08 -2.96 -11.49
N GLN A 672 11.44 -4.24 -11.39
CA GLN A 672 11.14 -5.03 -10.19
C GLN A 672 11.99 -6.29 -10.07
N GLY A 673 12.03 -6.86 -8.86
CA GLY A 673 12.53 -8.21 -8.64
C GLY A 673 11.67 -9.25 -9.35
N ILE A 674 12.30 -10.20 -10.02
CA ILE A 674 11.66 -11.26 -10.80
C ILE A 674 12.34 -12.61 -10.53
N GLU A 675 11.69 -13.69 -10.96
CA GLU A 675 12.39 -14.95 -11.22
C GLU A 675 12.60 -15.14 -12.72
N PHE A 676 13.79 -15.54 -13.13
CA PHE A 676 14.03 -15.96 -14.50
C PHE A 676 14.90 -17.21 -14.60
N GLY A 677 14.84 -17.84 -15.77
CA GLY A 677 15.66 -18.99 -16.12
C GLY A 677 15.54 -19.26 -17.61
N LEU A 678 16.17 -20.32 -18.08
CA LEU A 678 16.17 -20.66 -19.50
C LEU A 678 14.91 -21.43 -19.94
N ILE A 679 14.65 -21.38 -21.24
CA ILE A 679 13.58 -22.13 -21.90
C ILE A 679 14.04 -22.63 -23.27
N GLY A 680 13.40 -23.71 -23.74
CA GLY A 680 13.70 -24.35 -25.03
C GLY A 680 14.08 -25.82 -24.87
N GLN A 681 14.29 -26.50 -26.00
CA GLN A 681 14.79 -27.88 -26.04
C GLN A 681 16.02 -27.99 -26.94
N TYR A 682 15.86 -27.70 -28.24
CA TYR A 682 16.95 -27.61 -29.20
C TYR A 682 17.65 -26.25 -29.10
N SER A 683 16.87 -25.17 -29.07
CA SER A 683 17.38 -23.80 -28.92
C SER A 683 18.13 -23.52 -27.61
N LEU A 684 18.11 -24.47 -26.66
CA LEU A 684 18.84 -24.37 -25.40
C LEU A 684 20.36 -24.51 -25.59
N ASP A 685 20.79 -25.18 -26.66
CA ASP A 685 22.21 -25.37 -26.98
C ASP A 685 22.77 -24.24 -27.86
N MET A 686 21.94 -23.29 -28.25
CA MET A 686 22.39 -22.09 -28.95
C MET A 686 23.32 -21.28 -28.04
N PRO A 687 24.35 -20.61 -28.59
CA PRO A 687 25.20 -19.71 -27.80
C PRO A 687 24.39 -18.66 -27.05
N GLN A 688 23.46 -18.00 -27.75
CA GLN A 688 22.46 -17.12 -27.17
C GLN A 688 21.23 -17.93 -26.77
N LYS A 689 20.82 -17.88 -25.49
CA LYS A 689 19.74 -18.73 -24.95
C LYS A 689 18.47 -17.92 -24.67
N SER A 690 17.30 -18.55 -24.79
CA SER A 690 16.01 -17.91 -24.46
C SER A 690 15.75 -17.88 -22.96
N PHE A 691 15.16 -16.77 -22.47
CA PHE A 691 14.78 -16.61 -21.08
C PHE A 691 13.26 -16.68 -20.89
N LYS A 692 12.82 -17.29 -19.80
CA LYS A 692 11.45 -17.17 -19.28
C LYS A 692 11.48 -16.30 -18.03
N LEU A 693 10.62 -15.29 -17.98
CA LEU A 693 10.52 -14.33 -16.89
C LEU A 693 9.21 -14.55 -16.13
N LYS A 694 9.23 -14.32 -14.82
CA LYS A 694 8.06 -14.46 -13.95
C LYS A 694 8.09 -13.39 -12.85
N ALA A 695 7.03 -12.59 -12.77
CA ALA A 695 6.81 -11.70 -11.63
C ALA A 695 6.46 -12.53 -10.38
N LYS A 696 7.01 -12.18 -9.21
CA LYS A 696 6.83 -12.93 -7.97
C LYS A 696 6.76 -11.99 -6.77
N ALA A 697 5.62 -12.02 -6.06
CA ALA A 697 5.34 -11.14 -4.92
C ALA A 697 6.43 -11.15 -3.81
N PRO A 698 7.02 -12.31 -3.45
CA PRO A 698 8.20 -12.34 -2.56
C PRO A 698 9.44 -11.56 -3.02
N MET A 699 9.52 -11.09 -4.26
CA MET A 699 10.69 -10.38 -4.82
C MET A 699 10.35 -8.99 -5.40
N GLY A 700 9.10 -8.74 -5.74
CA GLY A 700 8.62 -7.50 -6.34
C GLY A 700 7.11 -7.52 -6.45
N GLU A 701 6.55 -6.91 -7.48
CA GLU A 701 5.12 -6.94 -7.72
C GLU A 701 4.62 -8.36 -8.07
N ARG A 702 3.34 -8.62 -7.79
CA ARG A 702 2.73 -9.93 -8.14
C ARG A 702 2.68 -10.12 -9.66
N TYR A 703 2.58 -9.05 -10.43
CA TYR A 703 2.48 -9.02 -11.87
C TYR A 703 3.41 -7.94 -12.44
N PHE A 704 3.74 -8.05 -13.73
CA PHE A 704 4.22 -6.91 -14.50
C PHE A 704 3.01 -6.02 -14.78
N ASN A 705 2.83 -4.95 -13.99
CA ASN A 705 1.72 -4.01 -14.11
C ASN A 705 2.01 -2.96 -15.20
N ALA A 706 2.02 -3.39 -16.46
CA ALA A 706 2.31 -2.53 -17.60
C ALA A 706 1.68 -3.04 -18.90
N LYS A 707 1.40 -2.11 -19.83
CA LYS A 707 1.04 -2.44 -21.23
C LYS A 707 2.32 -2.80 -22.01
N ILE A 708 2.70 -4.08 -21.97
CA ILE A 708 3.95 -4.58 -22.57
C ILE A 708 3.82 -4.81 -24.09
N PHE A 709 2.63 -5.13 -24.59
CA PHE A 709 2.38 -5.31 -26.01
C PHE A 709 1.31 -4.31 -26.44
N GLU A 710 1.64 -3.43 -27.38
CA GLU A 710 0.75 -2.32 -27.77
C GLU A 710 -0.51 -2.80 -28.49
N ASP A 711 -0.37 -3.90 -29.22
CA ASP A 711 -1.39 -4.65 -29.96
C ASP A 711 -2.17 -5.65 -29.09
N ARG A 712 -2.01 -5.57 -27.77
CA ARG A 712 -2.82 -6.32 -26.79
C ARG A 712 -3.53 -5.34 -25.86
N PRO A 713 -4.76 -5.66 -25.41
CA PRO A 713 -5.50 -4.82 -24.47
C PRO A 713 -5.05 -5.00 -23.02
N PHE A 714 -4.07 -5.86 -22.74
CA PHE A 714 -3.71 -6.24 -21.37
C PHE A 714 -2.76 -5.22 -20.72
N THR A 715 -3.01 -4.93 -19.45
CA THR A 715 -2.19 -4.06 -18.60
C THR A 715 -1.44 -4.82 -17.51
N GLN A 716 -1.59 -6.15 -17.46
CA GLN A 716 -0.95 -7.01 -16.47
C GLN A 716 -0.48 -8.31 -17.10
N TYR A 717 0.75 -8.73 -16.78
CA TYR A 717 1.33 -10.00 -17.21
C TYR A 717 1.96 -10.74 -16.04
N LYS A 718 1.79 -12.07 -15.97
CA LYS A 718 2.47 -12.89 -14.94
C LYS A 718 3.79 -13.48 -15.41
N LYS A 719 3.88 -13.82 -16.71
CA LYS A 719 5.01 -14.52 -17.30
C LYS A 719 5.27 -14.01 -18.72
N LEU A 720 6.54 -13.82 -19.04
CA LEU A 720 7.02 -13.37 -20.35
C LEU A 720 8.14 -14.30 -20.84
N VAL A 721 8.47 -14.21 -22.13
CA VAL A 721 9.61 -14.91 -22.72
C VAL A 721 10.42 -13.95 -23.57
N LEU A 722 11.74 -13.92 -23.34
CA LEU A 722 12.70 -13.38 -24.29
C LEU A 722 13.17 -14.55 -25.16
N ARG A 723 12.58 -14.69 -26.35
CA ARG A 723 12.81 -15.83 -27.26
C ARG A 723 13.84 -15.44 -28.32
N VAL A 724 14.82 -16.31 -28.57
CA VAL A 724 15.79 -16.12 -29.67
C VAL A 724 15.24 -16.52 -31.04
N SER A 725 13.94 -16.82 -31.13
CA SER A 725 13.25 -17.48 -32.25
C SER A 725 13.41 -19.00 -32.36
N GLY A 726 13.75 -19.68 -31.26
CA GLY A 726 13.81 -21.15 -31.25
C GLY A 726 14.86 -21.67 -32.23
N ASN A 727 14.48 -22.56 -33.13
CA ASN A 727 15.39 -23.08 -34.16
C ASN A 727 15.63 -22.07 -35.28
N ASP A 728 14.70 -21.14 -35.54
CA ASP A 728 14.87 -20.06 -36.53
C ASP A 728 15.90 -19.00 -36.10
N CYS A 729 16.46 -19.10 -34.89
CA CYS A 729 17.53 -18.21 -34.42
C CYS A 729 18.80 -18.20 -35.29
N VAL A 730 19.05 -19.30 -36.02
CA VAL A 730 20.17 -19.46 -36.96
C VAL A 730 19.76 -19.22 -38.42
N TRP A 731 18.54 -18.73 -38.67
CA TRP A 731 18.05 -18.40 -40.01
C TRP A 731 17.55 -16.97 -40.08
N THR A 732 16.25 -16.74 -39.88
CA THR A 732 15.65 -15.41 -40.09
C THR A 732 15.46 -14.63 -38.79
N ARG A 733 15.41 -15.33 -37.66
CA ARG A 733 15.11 -14.80 -36.33
C ARG A 733 13.74 -14.16 -36.18
N MET A 734 12.82 -14.33 -37.14
CA MET A 734 11.53 -13.62 -37.16
C MET A 734 10.35 -14.43 -37.68
N VAL A 735 10.52 -15.67 -38.17
CA VAL A 735 9.44 -16.39 -38.87
C VAL A 735 8.22 -16.65 -37.98
N ASP A 736 8.43 -16.87 -36.68
CA ASP A 736 7.37 -16.94 -35.68
C ASP A 736 6.58 -15.64 -35.55
N GLY A 737 7.31 -14.51 -35.55
CA GLY A 737 6.75 -13.18 -35.45
C GLY A 737 5.91 -12.84 -36.66
N VAL A 738 6.44 -13.13 -37.86
CA VAL A 738 5.73 -12.97 -39.14
C VAL A 738 4.40 -13.71 -39.11
N GLN A 739 4.39 -14.98 -38.70
CA GLN A 739 3.16 -15.77 -38.64
C GLN A 739 2.17 -15.26 -37.57
N SER A 740 2.65 -14.88 -36.38
CA SER A 740 1.81 -14.24 -35.36
C SER A 740 1.15 -12.97 -35.90
N ARG A 741 1.93 -12.08 -36.51
CA ARG A 741 1.44 -10.81 -37.04
C ARG A 741 0.49 -10.97 -38.23
N LEU A 742 0.68 -12.01 -39.06
CA LEU A 742 -0.30 -12.38 -40.08
C LEU A 742 -1.63 -12.82 -39.48
N VAL A 743 -1.60 -13.59 -38.37
CA VAL A 743 -2.83 -14.03 -37.68
C VAL A 743 -3.48 -12.87 -36.93
N ASP A 744 -2.72 -11.92 -36.36
CA ASP A 744 -3.26 -10.68 -35.77
C ASP A 744 -4.11 -9.87 -36.76
N GLN A 745 -3.85 -9.97 -38.07
CA GLN A 745 -4.62 -9.27 -39.10
C GLN A 745 -5.90 -10.01 -39.51
N VAL A 746 -6.08 -11.27 -39.13
CA VAL A 746 -7.26 -12.06 -39.51
C VAL A 746 -8.48 -11.54 -38.74
N PRO A 747 -9.57 -11.14 -39.43
CA PRO A 747 -10.78 -10.70 -38.75
C PRO A 747 -11.40 -11.86 -37.96
N ASP A 748 -11.80 -11.57 -36.72
CA ASP A 748 -12.55 -12.48 -35.84
C ASP A 748 -11.84 -13.82 -35.55
N THR A 749 -10.49 -13.87 -35.60
CA THR A 749 -9.76 -15.07 -35.21
C THR A 749 -10.01 -15.38 -33.72
N THR A 750 -10.41 -16.61 -33.43
CA THR A 750 -10.60 -17.10 -32.06
C THR A 750 -9.40 -17.89 -31.55
N VAL A 751 -8.38 -18.09 -32.39
CA VAL A 751 -7.15 -18.81 -32.02
C VAL A 751 -6.20 -17.86 -31.33
N ILE A 752 -6.15 -17.98 -30.01
CA ILE A 752 -5.22 -17.21 -29.19
C ILE A 752 -3.77 -17.59 -29.53
N HIS A 753 -2.89 -16.59 -29.59
CA HIS A 753 -1.50 -16.74 -30.01
C HIS A 753 -0.61 -15.65 -29.40
N GLN A 754 0.70 -15.92 -29.33
CA GLN A 754 1.65 -15.01 -28.69
C GLN A 754 1.83 -13.72 -29.49
N ALA A 755 1.76 -12.57 -28.84
CA ALA A 755 2.23 -11.28 -29.37
C ALA A 755 3.72 -11.34 -29.74
N TRP A 756 4.17 -10.47 -30.65
CA TRP A 756 5.57 -10.36 -31.08
C TRP A 756 6.07 -8.93 -30.89
N ARG A 757 7.12 -8.75 -30.07
CA ARG A 757 7.79 -7.46 -29.90
C ARG A 757 9.31 -7.67 -29.87
N PRO A 758 10.09 -7.21 -30.86
CA PRO A 758 11.54 -7.31 -30.81
C PRO A 758 12.10 -6.30 -29.80
N VAL A 759 13.13 -6.73 -29.07
CA VAL A 759 13.79 -5.97 -27.99
C VAL A 759 15.29 -6.22 -28.00
N ILE A 760 16.04 -5.28 -27.43
CA ILE A 760 17.46 -5.42 -27.13
C ILE A 760 17.60 -5.88 -25.68
N VAL A 761 18.40 -6.92 -25.43
CA VAL A 761 18.62 -7.41 -24.07
C VAL A 761 20.00 -7.00 -23.56
N TYR A 762 20.06 -6.54 -22.31
CA TYR A 762 21.29 -6.44 -21.54
C TYR A 762 21.25 -7.42 -20.37
N LEU A 763 22.37 -8.11 -20.11
CA LEU A 763 22.53 -9.06 -19.01
C LEU A 763 23.67 -8.59 -18.11
N ASN A 764 23.37 -8.26 -16.85
CA ASN A 764 24.32 -7.63 -15.91
C ASN A 764 25.06 -6.43 -16.53
N GLY A 765 24.33 -5.55 -17.23
CA GLY A 765 24.89 -4.38 -17.91
C GLY A 765 25.65 -4.68 -19.22
N GLN A 766 25.78 -5.94 -19.63
CA GLN A 766 26.44 -6.32 -20.88
C GLN A 766 25.43 -6.48 -22.01
N TYR A 767 25.74 -5.94 -23.19
CA TYR A 767 24.91 -6.11 -24.38
C TYR A 767 24.79 -7.60 -24.75
N TRP A 768 23.55 -8.08 -24.83
CA TRP A 768 23.22 -9.48 -25.10
C TRP A 768 22.54 -9.69 -26.46
N GLY A 769 22.17 -8.61 -27.14
CA GLY A 769 21.64 -8.59 -28.50
C GLY A 769 20.13 -8.71 -28.62
N HIS A 770 19.68 -8.82 -29.86
CA HIS A 770 18.27 -8.95 -30.23
C HIS A 770 17.60 -10.22 -29.64
N TYR A 771 16.41 -10.02 -29.08
CA TYR A 771 15.44 -11.04 -28.70
C TYR A 771 14.03 -10.66 -29.16
N ASN A 772 13.17 -11.67 -29.31
CA ASN A 772 11.74 -11.48 -29.45
C ASN A 772 11.07 -11.62 -28.09
N LEU A 773 10.61 -10.51 -27.52
CA LEU A 773 9.72 -10.52 -26.36
C LEU A 773 8.36 -11.08 -26.79
N ARG A 774 7.90 -12.11 -26.08
CA ARG A 774 6.65 -12.84 -26.35
C ARG A 774 5.88 -13.03 -25.05
N GLU A 775 4.56 -13.11 -25.14
CA GLU A 775 3.73 -13.62 -24.05
C GLU A 775 4.11 -15.07 -23.71
N ARG A 776 4.08 -15.50 -22.44
CA ARG A 776 4.33 -16.92 -22.11
C ARG A 776 3.03 -17.72 -22.12
N VAL A 777 2.87 -18.62 -23.10
CA VAL A 777 1.76 -19.59 -23.13
C VAL A 777 1.70 -20.38 -21.82
N SER A 778 0.68 -20.07 -21.03
CA SER A 778 0.40 -20.57 -19.69
C SER A 778 -1.05 -20.27 -19.33
N ARG A 779 -1.53 -20.76 -18.19
CA ARG A 779 -2.87 -20.42 -17.69
C ARG A 779 -3.13 -18.91 -17.55
N TYR A 780 -2.09 -18.12 -17.25
CA TYR A 780 -2.22 -16.66 -17.18
C TYR A 780 -2.37 -16.02 -18.57
N PHE A 781 -1.77 -16.62 -19.60
CA PHE A 781 -1.97 -16.20 -20.98
C PHE A 781 -3.39 -16.53 -21.44
N VAL A 782 -3.87 -17.74 -21.17
CA VAL A 782 -5.27 -18.11 -21.44
C VAL A 782 -6.22 -17.18 -20.70
N ALA A 783 -6.01 -16.94 -19.40
CA ALA A 783 -6.86 -16.06 -18.60
C ALA A 783 -6.93 -14.64 -19.20
N ALA A 784 -5.80 -14.04 -19.57
CA ALA A 784 -5.78 -12.71 -20.18
C ALA A 784 -6.59 -12.67 -21.49
N HIS A 785 -6.38 -13.63 -22.39
CA HIS A 785 -7.06 -13.68 -23.69
C HIS A 785 -8.56 -14.01 -23.57
N GLU A 786 -8.97 -14.75 -22.52
CA GLU A 786 -10.37 -15.07 -22.23
C GLU A 786 -11.06 -14.03 -21.34
N GLY A 787 -10.40 -12.92 -21.00
CA GLY A 787 -10.96 -11.87 -20.13
C GLY A 787 -11.17 -12.30 -18.67
N ILE A 788 -10.50 -13.37 -18.24
CA ILE A 788 -10.54 -13.88 -16.87
C ILE A 788 -9.46 -13.14 -16.05
N PRO A 789 -9.80 -12.55 -14.89
CA PRO A 789 -8.81 -11.95 -14.01
C PRO A 789 -7.68 -12.92 -13.65
N LEU A 790 -6.43 -12.46 -13.65
CA LEU A 790 -5.25 -13.34 -13.51
C LEU A 790 -5.20 -14.09 -12.18
N GLU A 791 -5.87 -13.59 -11.15
CA GLU A 791 -6.03 -14.24 -9.85
C GLU A 791 -6.98 -15.44 -9.88
N LYS A 792 -7.83 -15.58 -10.91
CA LYS A 792 -8.72 -16.73 -11.17
C LYS A 792 -8.16 -17.69 -12.22
N ALA A 793 -6.90 -17.52 -12.62
CA ALA A 793 -6.29 -18.33 -13.67
C ALA A 793 -6.08 -19.81 -13.29
N ASP A 794 -6.35 -20.21 -12.06
CA ASP A 794 -6.16 -21.57 -11.59
C ASP A 794 -7.34 -22.51 -11.92
N ASP A 795 -8.50 -21.96 -12.35
CA ASP A 795 -9.71 -22.73 -12.69
C ASP A 795 -9.75 -23.08 -14.19
N MET A 796 -8.77 -23.82 -14.71
CA MET A 796 -8.79 -24.26 -16.13
C MET A 796 -7.97 -25.53 -16.38
N GLU A 797 -8.22 -26.15 -17.53
CA GLU A 797 -7.48 -27.31 -18.02
C GLU A 797 -6.63 -26.90 -19.22
N ILE A 798 -5.35 -27.31 -19.26
CA ILE A 798 -4.46 -27.12 -20.40
C ILE A 798 -3.71 -28.41 -20.67
N ILE A 799 -3.73 -28.84 -21.93
CA ILE A 799 -3.10 -30.07 -22.39
C ILE A 799 -2.09 -29.73 -23.48
N GLU A 800 -1.03 -30.53 -23.55
CA GLU A 800 0.07 -30.44 -24.52
C GLU A 800 0.22 -31.77 -25.28
N GLY A 801 0.54 -31.71 -26.56
CA GLY A 801 0.63 -32.91 -27.42
C GLY A 801 -0.71 -33.64 -27.51
N SER A 802 -0.69 -34.97 -27.42
CA SER A 802 -1.93 -35.77 -27.51
C SER A 802 -2.78 -35.75 -26.25
N SER A 803 -2.18 -35.66 -25.06
CA SER A 803 -2.93 -35.78 -23.80
C SER A 803 -2.14 -35.38 -22.55
N LYS A 804 -0.94 -34.81 -22.68
CA LYS A 804 -0.09 -34.54 -21.53
C LYS A 804 -0.65 -33.33 -20.77
N THR A 805 -0.90 -33.50 -19.47
CA THR A 805 -1.33 -32.39 -18.62
C THR A 805 -0.24 -31.32 -18.58
N TYR A 806 -0.56 -30.13 -19.06
CA TYR A 806 0.26 -28.93 -18.88
C TYR A 806 -0.20 -28.13 -17.67
N TYR A 807 -1.51 -28.07 -17.42
CA TYR A 807 -2.11 -27.52 -16.21
C TYR A 807 -3.48 -28.15 -15.93
N GLY A 808 -3.89 -28.24 -14.65
CA GLY A 808 -5.16 -28.84 -14.25
C GLY A 808 -5.16 -30.36 -14.40
N THR A 809 -6.17 -30.89 -15.11
CA THR A 809 -6.35 -32.33 -15.36
C THR A 809 -6.58 -32.58 -16.86
N ASN A 810 -6.34 -33.81 -17.32
CA ASN A 810 -6.63 -34.25 -18.68
C ASN A 810 -7.79 -35.26 -18.78
N LYS A 811 -8.45 -35.59 -17.65
CA LYS A 811 -9.48 -36.64 -17.58
C LYS A 811 -10.64 -36.39 -18.55
N ASN A 812 -11.21 -35.18 -18.52
CA ASN A 812 -12.32 -34.79 -19.39
C ASN A 812 -11.97 -34.92 -20.87
N TYR A 813 -10.75 -34.53 -21.25
CA TYR A 813 -10.28 -34.67 -22.62
C TYR A 813 -10.10 -36.14 -23.05
N LEU A 814 -9.49 -36.97 -22.18
CA LEU A 814 -9.28 -38.39 -22.47
C LEU A 814 -10.61 -39.14 -22.64
N GLU A 815 -11.61 -38.82 -21.80
CA GLU A 815 -12.97 -39.36 -21.93
C GLU A 815 -13.63 -38.93 -23.24
N MET A 816 -13.52 -37.64 -23.59
CA MET A 816 -14.02 -37.10 -24.85
C MET A 816 -13.40 -37.78 -26.06
N ILE A 817 -12.07 -37.84 -26.16
CA ILE A 817 -11.38 -38.47 -27.30
C ILE A 817 -11.69 -39.96 -27.39
N LYS A 818 -11.79 -40.66 -26.25
CA LYS A 818 -12.18 -42.08 -26.21
C LYS A 818 -13.59 -42.30 -26.76
N ARG A 819 -14.53 -41.40 -26.46
CA ARG A 819 -15.89 -41.44 -27.03
C ARG A 819 -15.88 -41.13 -28.52
N ILE A 820 -15.19 -40.07 -28.93
CA ILE A 820 -15.11 -39.64 -30.34
C ILE A 820 -14.52 -40.73 -31.25
N ARG A 821 -13.47 -41.43 -30.81
CA ARG A 821 -12.88 -42.54 -31.57
C ARG A 821 -13.86 -43.68 -31.88
N LYS A 822 -14.89 -43.87 -31.03
CA LYS A 822 -15.92 -44.89 -31.19
C LYS A 822 -17.21 -44.37 -31.85
N SER A 823 -17.29 -43.07 -32.07
CA SER A 823 -18.48 -42.39 -32.59
C SER A 823 -18.55 -42.45 -34.12
N ASP A 824 -19.75 -42.22 -34.66
CA ASP A 824 -20.02 -42.10 -36.11
C ASP A 824 -20.72 -40.76 -36.43
N PRO A 825 -20.02 -39.62 -36.30
CA PRO A 825 -20.61 -38.30 -36.52
C PRO A 825 -21.05 -38.07 -37.97
N LYS A 826 -20.65 -38.95 -38.91
CA LYS A 826 -21.13 -38.93 -40.29
C LYS A 826 -22.62 -39.29 -40.37
N ASN A 827 -23.04 -40.34 -39.68
CA ASN A 827 -24.40 -40.88 -39.78
C ASN A 827 -25.25 -40.67 -38.51
N ASN A 828 -24.65 -40.30 -37.38
CA ASN A 828 -25.32 -40.12 -36.10
C ASN A 828 -25.29 -38.65 -35.63
N PRO A 829 -26.43 -37.93 -35.64
CA PRO A 829 -26.52 -36.54 -35.18
C PRO A 829 -26.14 -36.33 -33.72
N GLU A 830 -26.39 -37.30 -32.83
CA GLU A 830 -26.04 -37.17 -31.40
C GLU A 830 -24.52 -37.20 -31.18
N ASP A 831 -23.80 -38.00 -31.99
CA ASP A 831 -22.35 -38.06 -31.95
C ASP A 831 -21.71 -36.76 -32.45
N LEU A 832 -22.26 -36.19 -33.54
CA LEU A 832 -21.85 -34.88 -34.02
C LEU A 832 -22.12 -33.81 -32.95
N GLN A 833 -23.32 -33.78 -32.37
CA GLN A 833 -23.70 -32.82 -31.35
C GLN A 833 -22.78 -32.92 -30.12
N TYR A 834 -22.41 -34.12 -29.70
CA TYR A 834 -21.45 -34.31 -28.61
C TYR A 834 -20.10 -33.64 -28.89
N ILE A 835 -19.57 -33.73 -30.12
CA ILE A 835 -18.35 -33.03 -30.49
C ILE A 835 -18.55 -31.51 -30.42
N LEU A 836 -19.66 -31.02 -31.00
CA LEU A 836 -19.99 -29.59 -31.02
C LEU A 836 -20.19 -29.00 -29.62
N ASP A 837 -20.69 -29.78 -28.66
CA ASP A 837 -20.88 -29.35 -27.28
C ASP A 837 -19.56 -29.24 -26.51
N ASN A 838 -18.53 -29.99 -26.92
CA ASN A 838 -17.26 -30.09 -26.18
C ASN A 838 -16.09 -29.39 -26.86
N VAL A 839 -16.15 -29.13 -28.17
CA VAL A 839 -15.06 -28.54 -28.97
C VAL A 839 -15.55 -27.30 -29.70
N ASP A 840 -14.76 -26.22 -29.62
CA ASP A 840 -15.00 -25.03 -30.42
C ASP A 840 -14.48 -25.29 -31.85
N VAL A 841 -15.38 -25.71 -32.74
CA VAL A 841 -15.02 -26.16 -34.09
C VAL A 841 -14.52 -25.04 -34.99
N ASP A 842 -14.97 -23.80 -34.77
CA ASP A 842 -14.49 -22.65 -35.54
C ASP A 842 -13.03 -22.34 -35.17
N ASN A 843 -12.73 -22.33 -33.87
CA ASN A 843 -11.36 -22.22 -33.37
C ASN A 843 -10.47 -23.36 -33.91
N LEU A 844 -10.96 -24.61 -33.90
CA LEU A 844 -10.23 -25.76 -34.43
C LEU A 844 -9.95 -25.61 -35.93
N PHE A 845 -10.93 -25.18 -36.73
CA PHE A 845 -10.76 -25.01 -38.18
C PHE A 845 -9.79 -23.89 -38.53
N ASP A 846 -9.79 -22.79 -37.79
CA ASP A 846 -8.79 -21.74 -37.93
C ASP A 846 -7.39 -22.27 -37.58
N TYR A 847 -7.26 -22.96 -36.45
CA TYR A 847 -5.98 -23.55 -36.04
C TYR A 847 -5.44 -24.53 -37.08
N LEU A 848 -6.28 -25.46 -37.58
CA LEU A 848 -5.89 -26.39 -38.64
C LEU A 848 -5.48 -25.65 -39.90
N THR A 849 -6.23 -24.62 -40.29
CA THR A 849 -5.92 -23.81 -41.47
C THR A 849 -4.58 -23.12 -41.34
N TYR A 850 -4.24 -22.55 -40.18
CA TYR A 850 -2.92 -21.94 -39.96
C TYR A 850 -1.79 -22.97 -40.06
N GLN A 851 -1.94 -24.16 -39.45
CA GLN A 851 -0.95 -25.23 -39.55
C GLN A 851 -0.77 -25.72 -40.99
N ILE A 852 -1.86 -25.89 -41.73
CA ILE A 852 -1.89 -26.35 -43.12
C ILE A 852 -1.29 -25.28 -44.04
N PHE A 853 -1.77 -24.04 -43.93
CA PHE A 853 -1.37 -22.95 -44.80
C PHE A 853 0.07 -22.55 -44.57
N PHE A 854 0.55 -22.44 -43.32
CA PHE A 854 1.96 -22.19 -43.06
C PHE A 854 2.85 -23.44 -43.26
N ALA A 855 2.24 -24.62 -43.48
CA ALA A 855 2.93 -25.89 -43.72
C ALA A 855 3.97 -26.22 -42.65
N ASN A 856 3.61 -26.02 -41.39
CA ASN A 856 4.46 -26.34 -40.26
C ASN A 856 4.73 -27.86 -40.22
N THR A 857 6.00 -28.23 -40.25
CA THR A 857 6.43 -29.64 -40.17
C THR A 857 6.60 -30.12 -38.73
N ASP A 858 6.68 -29.20 -37.76
CA ASP A 858 6.72 -29.52 -36.34
C ASP A 858 5.36 -29.26 -35.68
N SER A 859 4.31 -29.87 -36.23
CA SER A 859 2.93 -29.71 -35.77
C SER A 859 2.66 -30.31 -34.38
N GLY A 860 3.70 -30.84 -33.72
CA GLY A 860 3.61 -31.40 -32.37
C GLY A 860 3.70 -30.39 -31.24
N ASN A 861 4.07 -29.13 -31.54
CA ASN A 861 4.02 -28.03 -30.59
C ASN A 861 2.58 -27.52 -30.41
N ILE A 862 1.71 -28.41 -29.94
CA ILE A 862 0.28 -28.16 -29.80
C ILE A 862 -0.10 -28.05 -28.33
N ARG A 863 -0.94 -27.07 -28.04
CA ARG A 863 -1.61 -26.88 -26.76
C ARG A 863 -3.04 -26.47 -27.00
N PHE A 864 -3.89 -26.95 -26.12
CA PHE A 864 -5.30 -26.62 -26.12
C PHE A 864 -5.79 -26.58 -24.68
N TYR A 865 -6.87 -25.83 -24.46
CA TYR A 865 -7.36 -25.49 -23.14
C TYR A 865 -8.87 -25.55 -23.09
N ARG A 866 -9.39 -25.63 -21.87
CA ARG A 866 -10.80 -25.51 -21.55
C ARG A 866 -10.96 -24.67 -20.28
N VAL A 867 -11.71 -23.59 -20.40
CA VAL A 867 -12.13 -22.74 -19.27
C VAL A 867 -13.41 -23.30 -18.62
N PRO A 868 -13.78 -22.89 -17.39
CA PRO A 868 -14.96 -23.41 -16.70
C PRO A 868 -16.24 -23.19 -17.52
N GLY A 869 -17.00 -24.25 -17.74
CA GLY A 869 -18.20 -24.22 -18.58
C GLY A 869 -17.95 -24.03 -20.08
N GLY A 870 -16.69 -23.95 -20.52
CA GLY A 870 -16.29 -23.73 -21.91
C GLY A 870 -16.02 -25.02 -22.70
N LYS A 871 -15.71 -24.82 -23.98
CA LYS A 871 -15.29 -25.87 -24.93
C LYS A 871 -13.76 -25.94 -25.02
N TRP A 872 -13.26 -27.03 -25.58
CA TRP A 872 -11.85 -27.16 -25.92
C TRP A 872 -11.48 -26.25 -27.09
N ARG A 873 -10.41 -25.47 -26.92
CA ARG A 873 -9.84 -24.52 -27.88
C ARG A 873 -8.34 -24.71 -28.03
N TYR A 874 -7.83 -24.52 -29.24
CA TYR A 874 -6.43 -24.64 -29.61
C TYR A 874 -5.69 -23.30 -29.54
N ILE A 875 -4.39 -23.38 -29.29
CA ILE A 875 -3.46 -22.26 -29.19
C ILE A 875 -2.42 -22.39 -30.29
N MET A 876 -2.14 -21.31 -31.02
CA MET A 876 -1.02 -21.27 -31.95
C MET A 876 0.24 -20.73 -31.25
N PHE A 877 1.30 -21.54 -31.21
CA PHE A 877 2.61 -21.14 -30.71
C PHE A 877 3.72 -22.02 -31.31
N ASP A 878 4.98 -21.56 -31.21
CA ASP A 878 6.17 -22.31 -31.65
C ASP A 878 6.11 -22.73 -33.13
N MET A 879 6.07 -21.74 -34.02
CA MET A 879 5.83 -21.90 -35.46
C MET A 879 7.11 -21.77 -36.29
N ASP A 880 8.28 -22.11 -35.72
CA ASP A 880 9.58 -21.77 -36.31
C ASP A 880 9.96 -22.65 -37.50
N TYR A 881 9.23 -23.75 -37.69
CA TYR A 881 9.23 -24.57 -38.90
C TYR A 881 8.07 -24.28 -39.87
N GLY A 882 7.18 -23.36 -39.52
CA GLY A 882 6.21 -22.79 -40.44
C GLY A 882 6.90 -21.92 -41.49
N LEU A 883 6.44 -21.98 -42.74
CA LEU A 883 7.02 -21.29 -43.90
C LEU A 883 8.51 -21.61 -44.15
N PHE A 884 9.02 -22.73 -43.63
CA PHE A 884 10.40 -23.13 -43.85
C PHE A 884 10.67 -23.57 -45.32
N ASN A 885 9.70 -24.25 -45.93
CA ASN A 885 9.75 -24.67 -47.33
C ASN A 885 8.34 -24.66 -47.95
N SER A 886 8.18 -24.00 -49.09
CA SER A 886 6.88 -23.86 -49.77
C SER A 886 6.27 -25.19 -50.22
N SER A 887 7.11 -26.19 -50.52
CA SER A 887 6.65 -27.51 -50.99
C SER A 887 6.26 -28.47 -49.86
N ASN A 888 6.45 -28.09 -48.59
CA ASN A 888 6.01 -28.92 -47.47
C ASN A 888 4.49 -29.13 -47.56
N ASN A 889 4.04 -30.37 -47.36
CA ASN A 889 2.63 -30.72 -47.50
C ASN A 889 1.89 -30.55 -46.17
N GLY A 890 1.39 -29.34 -45.93
CA GLY A 890 0.71 -28.98 -44.68
C GLY A 890 -0.58 -29.77 -44.42
N ILE A 891 -1.37 -30.07 -45.47
CA ILE A 891 -2.59 -30.88 -45.31
C ILE A 891 -2.26 -32.31 -44.91
N ARG A 892 -1.24 -32.91 -45.53
CA ARG A 892 -0.72 -34.22 -45.11
C ARG A 892 -0.27 -34.19 -43.65
N ASN A 893 0.43 -33.14 -43.24
CA ASN A 893 0.95 -33.04 -41.87
C ASN A 893 -0.17 -33.10 -40.83
N MET A 894 -1.35 -32.51 -41.10
CA MET A 894 -2.46 -32.51 -40.14
C MET A 894 -3.42 -33.70 -40.32
N MET A 895 -3.60 -34.19 -41.55
CA MET A 895 -4.65 -35.15 -41.90
C MET A 895 -4.16 -36.59 -42.08
N ASN A 896 -2.87 -36.87 -41.91
CA ASN A 896 -2.33 -38.23 -42.05
C ASN A 896 -3.02 -39.21 -41.07
N PRO A 897 -3.68 -40.29 -41.53
CA PRO A 897 -4.40 -41.21 -40.65
C PRO A 897 -3.54 -41.94 -39.61
N LYS A 898 -2.20 -41.93 -39.77
CA LYS A 898 -1.27 -42.47 -38.77
C LYS A 898 -1.12 -41.56 -37.54
N GLY A 899 -1.38 -40.27 -37.71
CA GLY A 899 -1.12 -39.22 -36.73
C GLY A 899 -0.38 -38.03 -37.36
N HIS A 900 -0.04 -37.05 -36.53
CA HIS A 900 0.73 -35.85 -36.92
C HIS A 900 1.98 -35.65 -36.05
N GLY A 901 2.70 -34.54 -36.23
CA GLY A 901 3.98 -34.27 -35.58
C GLY A 901 5.17 -34.86 -36.34
N ALA A 902 6.39 -34.65 -35.84
CA ALA A 902 7.62 -35.06 -36.53
C ALA A 902 7.71 -36.57 -36.83
N ASN A 903 7.03 -37.41 -36.02
CA ASN A 903 7.03 -38.87 -36.15
C ASN A 903 5.65 -39.45 -36.54
N ASP A 904 4.67 -38.61 -36.88
CA ASP A 904 3.28 -39.01 -37.11
C ASP A 904 2.65 -39.79 -35.93
N ASP A 905 3.06 -39.50 -34.68
CA ASP A 905 2.67 -40.23 -33.46
C ASP A 905 1.66 -39.48 -32.58
N LEU A 906 1.28 -38.25 -32.96
CA LEU A 906 0.30 -37.45 -32.25
C LEU A 906 -1.12 -37.69 -32.77
N ASP A 907 -2.08 -37.72 -31.85
CA ASP A 907 -3.47 -38.06 -32.15
C ASP A 907 -4.18 -36.95 -32.91
N ASN A 908 -4.79 -37.31 -34.04
CA ASN A 908 -5.63 -36.44 -34.86
C ASN A 908 -7.06 -36.98 -35.05
N SER A 909 -7.45 -37.98 -34.24
CA SER A 909 -8.74 -38.66 -34.33
C SER A 909 -9.92 -37.69 -34.29
N LEU A 910 -9.82 -36.60 -33.51
CA LEU A 910 -10.87 -35.60 -33.35
C LEU A 910 -11.32 -35.00 -34.68
N TRP A 911 -10.41 -34.37 -35.43
CA TRP A 911 -10.79 -33.70 -36.67
C TRP A 911 -10.93 -34.67 -37.83
N LEU A 912 -10.24 -35.81 -37.83
CA LEU A 912 -10.50 -36.86 -38.83
C LEU A 912 -11.94 -37.36 -38.72
N LYS A 913 -12.43 -37.64 -37.51
CA LYS A 913 -13.82 -38.03 -37.28
C LYS A 913 -14.81 -36.91 -37.62
N LEU A 914 -14.53 -35.69 -37.18
CA LEU A 914 -15.40 -34.55 -37.45
C LEU A 914 -15.59 -34.31 -38.96
N LEU A 915 -14.52 -34.44 -39.75
CA LEU A 915 -14.52 -34.22 -41.20
C LEU A 915 -15.08 -35.40 -42.01
N GLU A 916 -15.46 -36.52 -41.38
CA GLU A 916 -16.28 -37.57 -42.05
C GLU A 916 -17.72 -37.07 -42.32
N ASN A 917 -18.19 -36.06 -41.58
CA ASN A 917 -19.49 -35.43 -41.76
C ASN A 917 -19.44 -34.35 -42.85
N GLU A 918 -20.34 -34.43 -43.84
CA GLU A 918 -20.33 -33.55 -45.01
C GLU A 918 -20.54 -32.07 -44.67
N GLN A 919 -21.39 -31.75 -43.70
CA GLN A 919 -21.62 -30.35 -43.28
C GLN A 919 -20.38 -29.77 -42.59
N MET A 920 -19.68 -30.57 -41.79
CA MET A 920 -18.45 -30.13 -41.14
C MET A 920 -17.29 -30.02 -42.12
N PHE A 921 -17.23 -30.91 -43.11
CA PHE A 921 -16.27 -30.81 -44.21
C PHE A 921 -16.50 -29.54 -45.05
N ASP A 922 -17.75 -29.26 -45.43
CA ASP A 922 -18.14 -28.02 -46.13
C ASP A 922 -17.79 -26.76 -45.31
N ARG A 923 -18.09 -26.76 -44.01
CA ARG A 923 -17.73 -25.66 -43.10
C ARG A 923 -16.21 -25.47 -43.00
N PHE A 924 -15.44 -26.55 -42.88
CA PHE A 924 -13.98 -26.50 -42.87
C PHE A 924 -13.44 -25.96 -44.19
N MET A 925 -13.91 -26.47 -45.33
CA MET A 925 -13.45 -26.03 -46.65
C MET A 925 -13.82 -24.57 -46.94
N THR A 926 -15.00 -24.13 -46.51
CA THR A 926 -15.42 -22.73 -46.58
C THR A 926 -14.49 -21.84 -45.77
N ARG A 927 -14.22 -22.19 -44.51
CA ARG A 927 -13.33 -21.40 -43.65
C ARG A 927 -11.88 -21.43 -44.14
N PHE A 928 -11.39 -22.58 -44.59
CA PHE A 928 -10.08 -22.72 -45.22
C PHE A 928 -9.97 -21.80 -46.44
N GLY A 929 -10.97 -21.79 -47.31
CA GLY A 929 -11.04 -20.93 -48.49
C GLY A 929 -11.00 -19.43 -48.16
N GLN A 930 -11.74 -19.00 -47.13
CA GLN A 930 -11.72 -17.62 -46.64
C GLN A 930 -10.32 -17.19 -46.17
N LEU A 931 -9.69 -18.01 -45.31
CA LEU A 931 -8.35 -17.72 -44.79
C LEU A 931 -7.27 -17.85 -45.87
N PHE A 932 -7.42 -18.80 -46.80
CA PHE A 932 -6.56 -18.94 -47.97
C PHE A 932 -6.55 -17.67 -48.82
N GLN A 933 -7.73 -17.11 -49.11
CA GLN A 933 -7.87 -15.86 -49.86
C GLN A 933 -7.37 -14.65 -49.06
N PHE A 934 -7.37 -14.73 -47.73
CA PHE A 934 -6.83 -13.69 -46.86
C PHE A 934 -5.29 -13.64 -46.90
N PHE A 935 -4.61 -14.80 -46.88
CA PHE A 935 -3.16 -14.92 -46.90
C PHE A 935 -2.56 -14.81 -48.32
N THR A 936 -2.74 -13.65 -48.94
CA THR A 936 -2.16 -13.35 -50.25
C THR A 936 -0.64 -13.23 -50.18
N THR A 937 0.04 -13.45 -51.32
CA THR A 937 1.49 -13.21 -51.43
C THR A 937 1.87 -11.79 -51.00
N GLU A 938 1.12 -10.79 -51.46
CA GLU A 938 1.36 -9.38 -51.13
C GLU A 938 1.33 -9.15 -49.62
N ARG A 939 0.29 -9.66 -48.92
CA ARG A 939 0.17 -9.52 -47.47
C ARG A 939 1.33 -10.20 -46.74
N MET A 940 1.70 -11.41 -47.16
CA MET A 940 2.81 -12.14 -46.54
C MET A 940 4.17 -11.43 -46.76
N LEU A 941 4.42 -10.91 -47.95
CA LEU A 941 5.64 -10.16 -48.25
C LEU A 941 5.70 -8.86 -47.45
N ALA A 942 4.60 -8.09 -47.40
CA ALA A 942 4.51 -6.88 -46.60
C ALA A 942 4.81 -7.14 -45.12
N GLN A 943 4.29 -8.24 -44.55
CA GLN A 943 4.57 -8.59 -43.16
C GLN A 943 6.04 -9.01 -42.94
N ILE A 944 6.63 -9.76 -43.88
CA ILE A 944 8.05 -10.12 -43.84
C ILE A 944 8.92 -8.87 -43.88
N ASP A 945 8.61 -7.92 -44.76
CA ASP A 945 9.37 -6.69 -44.93
C ASP A 945 9.22 -5.75 -43.72
N GLU A 946 8.05 -5.65 -43.11
CA GLU A 946 7.85 -4.94 -41.84
C GLU A 946 8.76 -5.52 -40.74
N CYS A 947 8.73 -6.84 -40.53
CA CYS A 947 9.58 -7.49 -39.54
C CYS A 947 11.08 -7.32 -39.85
N TYR A 948 11.47 -7.45 -41.13
CA TYR A 948 12.84 -7.24 -41.57
C TYR A 948 13.33 -5.82 -41.26
N ASN A 949 12.54 -4.81 -41.62
CA ASN A 949 12.90 -3.40 -41.43
C ASN A 949 13.03 -3.03 -39.94
N ILE A 950 12.23 -3.66 -39.07
CA ILE A 950 12.38 -3.48 -37.62
C ILE A 950 13.70 -4.09 -37.14
N LEU A 951 14.05 -5.29 -37.59
CA LEU A 951 15.25 -6.00 -37.11
C LEU A 951 16.57 -5.48 -37.70
N GLN A 952 16.57 -5.08 -38.97
CA GLN A 952 17.78 -4.78 -39.74
C GLN A 952 18.75 -3.82 -39.03
N PRO A 953 18.32 -2.70 -38.41
CA PRO A 953 19.26 -1.76 -37.77
C PRO A 953 20.08 -2.37 -36.63
N GLU A 954 19.56 -3.41 -35.97
CA GLU A 954 20.15 -4.02 -34.78
C GLU A 954 21.08 -5.21 -35.13
N MET A 955 20.93 -5.80 -36.32
CA MET A 955 21.59 -7.07 -36.64
C MET A 955 23.12 -7.00 -36.69
N THR A 956 23.70 -5.84 -37.00
CA THR A 956 25.16 -5.65 -36.97
C THR A 956 25.69 -5.84 -35.55
N MET A 957 25.17 -5.10 -34.57
CA MET A 957 25.58 -5.22 -33.16
C MET A 957 25.32 -6.63 -32.62
N HIS A 958 24.21 -7.25 -33.02
CA HIS A 958 23.91 -8.62 -32.64
C HIS A 958 25.00 -9.59 -33.12
N PHE A 959 25.45 -9.47 -34.37
CA PHE A 959 26.48 -10.35 -34.91
C PHE A 959 27.89 -9.99 -34.43
N GLU A 960 28.19 -8.73 -34.09
CA GLU A 960 29.41 -8.36 -33.36
C GLU A 960 29.54 -9.12 -32.04
N ARG A 961 28.42 -9.35 -31.35
CA ARG A 961 28.38 -10.11 -30.10
C ARG A 961 28.47 -11.63 -30.30
N TRP A 962 27.78 -12.17 -31.30
CA TRP A 962 27.49 -13.61 -31.36
C TRP A 962 28.17 -14.38 -32.50
N ALA A 963 28.67 -13.72 -33.55
CA ALA A 963 29.17 -14.41 -34.74
C ALA A 963 30.31 -15.40 -34.41
N GLU A 964 31.28 -14.99 -33.59
CA GLU A 964 32.42 -15.84 -33.22
C GLU A 964 32.02 -17.07 -32.40
N HIS A 965 30.87 -17.03 -31.73
CA HIS A 965 30.38 -18.12 -30.90
C HIS A 965 29.52 -19.14 -31.67
N ASN A 966 29.25 -18.92 -32.96
CA ASN A 966 28.49 -19.87 -33.78
C ASN A 966 29.22 -21.21 -33.87
N LEU A 967 28.51 -22.31 -33.58
CA LEU A 967 29.07 -23.66 -33.61
C LEU A 967 28.60 -24.44 -34.84
N LYS A 968 29.55 -25.07 -35.54
CA LYS A 968 29.28 -25.82 -36.78
C LYS A 968 28.43 -27.08 -36.59
N ASN A 969 28.41 -27.63 -35.39
CA ASN A 969 27.56 -28.76 -35.00
C ASN A 969 26.10 -28.34 -34.69
N ILE A 970 25.81 -27.03 -34.64
CA ILE A 970 24.45 -26.47 -34.55
C ILE A 970 23.97 -26.11 -35.95
N SER A 971 24.76 -25.31 -36.68
CA SER A 971 24.47 -24.91 -38.06
C SER A 971 25.76 -24.88 -38.87
N PHE A 972 25.87 -25.82 -39.82
CA PHE A 972 27.04 -25.96 -40.66
C PHE A 972 27.27 -24.71 -41.54
N ASP A 973 26.19 -24.17 -42.09
CA ASP A 973 26.22 -23.06 -43.05
C ASP A 973 26.45 -21.69 -42.40
N GLN A 974 26.17 -21.56 -41.09
CA GLN A 974 26.25 -20.26 -40.42
C GLN A 974 27.70 -19.77 -40.32
N PRO A 975 28.03 -18.55 -40.80
CA PRO A 975 29.39 -18.02 -40.71
C PRO A 975 29.79 -17.66 -39.26
N GLN A 976 31.08 -17.41 -39.05
CA GLN A 976 31.63 -16.94 -37.76
C GLN A 976 32.15 -15.50 -37.79
N THR A 977 31.98 -14.80 -38.91
CA THR A 977 32.32 -13.37 -39.05
C THR A 977 31.05 -12.54 -39.14
N VAL A 978 31.12 -11.28 -38.70
CA VAL A 978 29.99 -10.33 -38.70
C VAL A 978 29.41 -10.18 -40.13
N ASP A 979 30.24 -9.82 -41.11
CA ASP A 979 29.84 -9.66 -42.51
C ASP A 979 29.26 -10.94 -43.12
N GLY A 980 29.83 -12.09 -42.75
CA GLY A 980 29.34 -13.39 -43.19
C GLY A 980 27.93 -13.64 -42.67
N CYS A 981 27.72 -13.43 -41.36
CA CYS A 981 26.42 -13.61 -40.73
C CYS A 981 25.36 -12.66 -41.29
N LEU A 982 25.70 -11.40 -41.57
CA LEU A 982 24.79 -10.43 -42.19
C LEU A 982 24.35 -10.87 -43.59
N ARG A 983 25.29 -11.27 -44.45
CA ARG A 983 24.95 -11.78 -45.79
C ARG A 983 24.08 -13.04 -45.73
N TYR A 984 24.46 -13.96 -44.86
CA TYR A 984 23.71 -15.20 -44.65
C TYR A 984 22.29 -14.91 -44.12
N TRP A 985 22.13 -14.02 -43.14
CA TRP A 985 20.82 -13.61 -42.63
C TRP A 985 19.94 -13.02 -43.74
N ASN A 986 20.46 -12.08 -44.55
CA ASN A 986 19.74 -11.53 -45.69
C ASN A 986 19.32 -12.61 -46.70
N GLU A 987 20.21 -13.54 -47.04
CA GLU A 987 19.88 -14.67 -47.94
C GLU A 987 18.76 -15.56 -47.36
N ARG A 988 18.76 -15.80 -46.04
CA ARG A 988 17.69 -16.55 -45.36
C ARG A 988 16.36 -15.80 -45.38
N VAL A 989 16.36 -14.48 -45.27
CA VAL A 989 15.15 -13.65 -45.43
C VAL A 989 14.65 -13.70 -46.87
N ASP A 990 15.52 -13.62 -47.87
CA ASP A 990 15.14 -13.75 -49.29
C ASP A 990 14.56 -15.14 -49.60
N ARG A 991 15.12 -16.19 -48.99
CA ARG A 991 14.51 -17.53 -49.04
C ARG A 991 13.10 -17.53 -48.46
N LEU A 992 12.86 -16.88 -47.32
CA LEU A 992 11.52 -16.78 -46.72
C LEU A 992 10.55 -16.02 -47.64
N ARG A 993 10.97 -14.90 -48.25
CA ARG A 993 10.18 -14.19 -49.28
C ARG A 993 9.80 -15.11 -50.43
N ASN A 994 10.76 -15.89 -50.93
CA ASN A 994 10.50 -16.86 -52.01
C ASN A 994 9.56 -17.99 -51.58
N VAL A 995 9.60 -18.43 -50.32
CA VAL A 995 8.61 -19.38 -49.78
C VAL A 995 7.21 -18.76 -49.76
N ALA A 996 7.07 -17.53 -49.26
CA ALA A 996 5.81 -16.81 -49.21
C ALA A 996 5.20 -16.60 -50.61
N MET A 997 6.03 -16.29 -51.62
CA MET A 997 5.58 -16.17 -53.01
C MET A 997 4.98 -17.46 -53.59
N LYS A 998 5.49 -18.62 -53.18
CA LYS A 998 5.04 -19.92 -53.72
C LYS A 998 3.94 -20.58 -52.90
N ARG A 999 3.80 -20.23 -51.62
CA ARG A 999 2.96 -20.97 -50.67
C ARG A 999 1.48 -21.01 -51.06
N PRO A 1000 0.82 -19.92 -51.54
CA PRO A 1000 -0.59 -19.96 -51.91
C PRO A 1000 -0.89 -21.00 -53.00
N ARG A 1001 -0.07 -21.06 -54.05
CA ARG A 1001 -0.24 -22.08 -55.10
C ARG A 1001 -0.07 -23.50 -54.55
N TYR A 1002 0.95 -23.73 -53.73
CA TYR A 1002 1.18 -25.04 -53.14
C TYR A 1002 0.05 -25.48 -52.19
N ALA A 1003 -0.45 -24.58 -51.35
CA ALA A 1003 -1.57 -24.88 -50.45
C ALA A 1003 -2.84 -25.27 -51.23
N TRP A 1004 -3.12 -24.56 -52.33
CA TRP A 1004 -4.25 -24.87 -53.23
C TRP A 1004 -4.12 -26.26 -53.86
N VAL A 1005 -2.96 -26.56 -54.45
CA VAL A 1005 -2.72 -27.85 -55.14
C VAL A 1005 -2.74 -29.01 -54.16
N GLN A 1006 -2.08 -28.87 -53.02
CA GLN A 1006 -2.02 -29.92 -51.99
C GLN A 1006 -3.40 -30.23 -51.42
N MET A 1007 -4.23 -29.22 -51.18
CA MET A 1007 -5.61 -29.40 -50.70
C MET A 1007 -6.46 -30.16 -51.72
N LYS A 1008 -6.39 -29.75 -52.99
CA LYS A 1008 -7.07 -30.43 -54.11
C LYS A 1008 -6.67 -31.90 -54.20
N GLU A 1009 -5.36 -32.18 -54.20
CA GLU A 1009 -4.82 -33.53 -54.36
C GLU A 1009 -5.19 -34.45 -53.19
N TRP A 1010 -5.11 -33.94 -51.96
CA TRP A 1010 -5.38 -34.74 -50.76
C TRP A 1010 -6.82 -35.26 -50.73
N TYR A 1011 -7.80 -34.39 -50.99
CA TYR A 1011 -9.22 -34.75 -51.00
C TYR A 1011 -9.75 -35.16 -52.38
N LYS A 1012 -8.90 -35.18 -53.42
CA LYS A 1012 -9.26 -35.50 -54.81
C LYS A 1012 -10.40 -34.64 -55.35
N LEU A 1013 -10.36 -33.34 -55.07
CA LEU A 1013 -11.39 -32.38 -55.47
C LEU A 1013 -11.26 -31.98 -56.94
N SER A 1014 -12.39 -31.62 -57.58
CA SER A 1014 -12.37 -31.00 -58.91
C SER A 1014 -11.91 -29.55 -58.85
N ASP A 1015 -11.48 -29.00 -59.99
CA ASP A 1015 -11.13 -27.57 -60.09
C ASP A 1015 -12.33 -26.68 -59.78
N GLU A 1016 -13.55 -27.08 -60.18
CA GLU A 1016 -14.79 -26.36 -59.88
C GLU A 1016 -15.03 -26.24 -58.37
N ILE A 1017 -14.84 -27.32 -57.62
CA ILE A 1017 -15.00 -27.31 -56.15
C ILE A 1017 -13.91 -26.44 -55.50
N MET A 1018 -12.67 -26.53 -55.96
CA MET A 1018 -11.60 -25.69 -55.42
C MET A 1018 -11.81 -24.21 -55.75
N ILE A 1019 -12.32 -23.88 -56.93
CA ILE A 1019 -12.68 -22.50 -57.31
C ILE A 1019 -13.81 -21.98 -56.43
N HIS A 1020 -14.80 -22.81 -56.14
CA HIS A 1020 -15.91 -22.45 -55.25
C HIS A 1020 -15.43 -22.01 -53.87
N TYR A 1021 -14.52 -22.77 -53.23
CA TYR A 1021 -14.04 -22.44 -51.88
C TYR A 1021 -12.87 -21.44 -51.87
N CYS A 1022 -11.84 -21.67 -52.69
CA CYS A 1022 -10.56 -20.97 -52.59
C CYS A 1022 -10.36 -19.91 -53.69
N GLY A 1023 -11.27 -19.82 -54.66
CA GLY A 1023 -11.07 -19.01 -55.87
C GLY A 1023 -10.11 -19.65 -56.87
N PRO A 1024 -9.75 -18.92 -57.95
CA PRO A 1024 -8.89 -19.44 -59.00
C PRO A 1024 -7.52 -19.86 -58.45
N LYS A 1025 -6.96 -20.94 -58.99
CA LYS A 1025 -5.61 -21.42 -58.64
C LYS A 1025 -4.60 -20.28 -58.83
N PRO A 1026 -3.85 -19.87 -57.79
CA PRO A 1026 -2.86 -18.81 -57.94
C PRO A 1026 -1.74 -19.22 -58.90
N GLU A 1027 -1.34 -18.32 -59.79
CA GLU A 1027 -0.10 -18.45 -60.55
C GLU A 1027 1.11 -18.09 -59.70
N PHE A 1028 2.30 -18.54 -60.09
CA PHE A 1028 3.52 -18.08 -59.44
C PHE A 1028 3.75 -16.59 -59.78
N PRO A 1029 3.94 -15.71 -58.78
CA PRO A 1029 4.10 -14.29 -59.03
C PRO A 1029 5.45 -13.99 -59.73
N PRO A 1030 5.55 -12.89 -60.49
CA PRO A 1030 6.83 -12.43 -61.05
C PRO A 1030 7.88 -12.29 -59.94
N GLY A 1031 9.08 -12.83 -60.17
CA GLY A 1031 10.17 -12.83 -59.18
C GLY A 1031 10.23 -14.07 -58.27
N ALA A 1032 9.25 -14.96 -58.29
CA ALA A 1032 9.36 -16.27 -57.64
C ALA A 1032 10.42 -17.13 -58.35
N THR A 1033 11.40 -17.64 -57.60
CA THR A 1033 12.43 -18.54 -58.14
C THR A 1033 11.88 -19.96 -58.25
N VAL A 1034 11.32 -20.32 -59.41
CA VAL A 1034 10.62 -21.60 -59.64
C VAL A 1034 11.60 -22.71 -60.07
N SER A 1035 11.60 -23.85 -59.37
CA SER A 1035 12.43 -25.01 -59.71
C SER A 1035 11.83 -25.85 -60.84
N LYS A 1036 12.62 -26.71 -61.50
CA LYS A 1036 12.10 -27.66 -62.50
C LYS A 1036 11.01 -28.57 -61.92
N LYS A 1037 11.14 -28.97 -60.65
CA LYS A 1037 10.13 -29.74 -59.91
C LYS A 1037 8.85 -28.94 -59.65
N ASP A 1038 8.98 -27.63 -59.40
CA ASP A 1038 7.83 -26.72 -59.25
C ASP A 1038 7.05 -26.60 -60.58
N ILE A 1039 7.73 -26.73 -61.73
CA ILE A 1039 7.14 -26.74 -63.08
C ILE A 1039 6.57 -28.14 -63.41
N GLU A 1040 7.25 -29.23 -63.07
CA GLU A 1040 6.77 -30.59 -63.34
C GLU A 1040 5.50 -30.93 -62.55
N ASN A 1041 5.34 -30.40 -61.32
CA ASN A 1041 4.12 -30.48 -60.52
C ASN A 1041 2.96 -29.56 -61.04
N THR A 1042 3.08 -29.00 -62.25
CA THR A 1042 1.99 -28.26 -62.92
C THR A 1042 1.31 -29.04 -64.05
N LYS A 1043 1.81 -30.24 -64.38
CA LYS A 1043 1.15 -31.23 -65.25
C LYS A 1043 0.43 -32.26 -64.40
#